data_AF-A0A7D9HVW9-F1
#
_entry.id   AF-A0A7D9HVW9-F1
#
_cell.length_a   1.000
_cell.length_b   1.000
_cell.length_c   1.000
_cell.angle_alpha   90.00
_cell.angle_beta   90.00
_cell.angle_gamma   90.00
#
_symmetry.space_group_name_H-M   'P 1'
#
loop_
_entity.id
_entity.type
_entity.pdbx_description
1 polymer ?
#
loop_
_entity_poly.entity_id
_entity_poly.type
_entity_poly.pdbx_seq_one_letter_code
_entity_poly.pdbx_strand_id
1 'polypeptide(L)'
;MKDRNYDILALSELWLNSTVTNAEVEIKGFKLTRLDRLGKTGGGVCVYSKSSIKVKCLKNITGISEFGFHQLWMLIQLRKLRSILLCVTYRVDYCPTSTFHDTFMENYIHALTLGKEIIVVGDLNCDLLKPDSPEAMSLLDFCTSVNQTQLIKEPTRVTEMSSSLIDIIRKSNVSLVENHGVALSHISDHDLIYASFKLKMSKLPPSYKCVRSYKNYKPDSFLADLQRIPWYDISIMDDANEMLDHFNERFLHVMETHAPVKTVRIKHRSCPFISTEIQELMQYRNNLLKTARSTKLATDWEMYRKLRKEVKSKLRDAEREYVRKGLEHSHNTNSKWKIINCIHRKESTQQVYTKDMKQVANEFNHFFTSVGRRVSEDCTSLIELYNLPAPPTSVSLAVAESQNFSFVPVSCGEVRRTVMAFQSNKAPGHDKVRMSTIKDALPLIPLLKEGDHEVANNNRPLSLLPATSKICERVALNQLTSYTNKKKCLSKHQSGNKQLHSCETLGVFITDKMFKAMDSKELTVIVLLDLSKAFDSIDHRKLLTKLKALGLSLGALEWFKSYLTGRTQQMKIGSVVSEPGHINHGVLQGSILGPASFNIYFNDLPTIPNFGDLKSYVDDSKLYLSFPIKYVSEVMRNINEDLSKITAWCCHNSLLINPDKIKVLVPGTHKMLQRLPDDFYVTLLEKRITPTISARDLGIQLDSTLSFNEHIANTVSTCIASLCPINRVKHLFDPRILENVISSLVFSKLYYCSNVWSSTTKKNIEKSQKVPKFAARIITGIILQLLQYSNN
;
A
#
# COMPACT_ATOMS: atom_id res chain seq x y z
N MET A 1 -27.91 6.66 5.72
CA MET A 1 -27.63 5.94 4.45
C MET A 1 -28.01 4.47 4.51
N LYS A 2 -27.49 3.68 5.48
CA LYS A 2 -27.81 2.24 5.59
C LYS A 2 -29.32 1.99 5.75
N ASP A 3 -29.98 2.82 6.54
CA ASP A 3 -31.38 2.66 6.98
C ASP A 3 -32.40 2.96 5.87
N ARG A 4 -31.96 3.62 4.78
CA ARG A 4 -32.78 3.95 3.60
C ARG A 4 -32.23 3.38 2.28
N ASN A 5 -31.21 2.52 2.34
CA ASN A 5 -30.66 1.72 1.22
C ASN A 5 -30.39 2.48 -0.11
N TYR A 6 -29.92 3.72 -0.06
CA TYR A 6 -29.63 4.49 -1.27
C TYR A 6 -28.61 3.81 -2.20
N ASP A 7 -28.80 3.99 -3.51
CA ASP A 7 -27.94 3.46 -4.55
C ASP A 7 -26.92 4.50 -5.06
N ILE A 8 -27.34 5.77 -5.12
CA ILE A 8 -26.48 6.93 -5.38
C ILE A 8 -26.87 8.02 -4.38
N LEU A 9 -25.88 8.74 -3.85
CA LEU A 9 -26.06 9.96 -3.07
C LEU A 9 -25.19 11.06 -3.67
N ALA A 10 -25.82 12.20 -3.99
CA ALA A 10 -25.14 13.44 -4.33
C ALA A 10 -25.03 14.34 -3.08
N LEU A 11 -23.96 15.13 -2.99
CA LEU A 11 -23.79 16.19 -1.98
C LEU A 11 -23.21 17.43 -2.65
N SER A 12 -23.83 18.59 -2.40
CA SER A 12 -23.41 19.95 -2.74
C SER A 12 -22.71 20.62 -1.54
N GLU A 13 -22.27 21.87 -1.72
CA GLU A 13 -21.54 22.70 -0.74
C GLU A 13 -20.51 21.95 0.12
N LEU A 14 -19.57 21.27 -0.53
CA LEU A 14 -18.53 20.57 0.21
C LEU A 14 -17.55 21.55 0.87
N TRP A 15 -17.18 21.26 2.12
CA TRP A 15 -16.07 21.92 2.82
C TRP A 15 -14.75 21.11 2.69
N LEU A 16 -14.63 20.37 1.59
CA LEU A 16 -13.45 19.56 1.25
C LEU A 16 -12.50 20.35 0.36
N ASN A 17 -11.21 19.99 0.43
CA ASN A 17 -10.17 20.55 -0.42
C ASN A 17 -9.09 19.48 -0.70
N SER A 18 -8.10 19.83 -1.51
CA SER A 18 -7.00 18.95 -1.92
C SER A 18 -6.15 18.38 -0.77
N THR A 19 -6.22 18.95 0.44
CA THR A 19 -5.53 18.41 1.62
C THR A 19 -6.28 17.26 2.30
N VAL A 20 -7.56 17.04 1.97
CA VAL A 20 -8.36 15.90 2.42
C VAL A 20 -8.25 14.81 1.36
N THR A 21 -7.86 13.60 1.75
CA THR A 21 -7.76 12.45 0.83
C THR A 21 -9.13 11.81 0.60
N ASN A 22 -9.35 11.11 -0.53
CA ASN A 22 -10.63 10.41 -0.75
C ASN A 22 -10.89 9.31 0.31
N ALA A 23 -9.81 8.80 0.91
CA ALA A 23 -9.84 7.75 1.90
C ALA A 23 -10.38 8.22 3.27
N GLU A 24 -10.12 9.47 3.66
CA GLU A 24 -10.64 10.06 4.91
C GLU A 24 -12.17 10.20 4.88
N VAL A 25 -12.74 10.44 3.69
CA VAL A 25 -14.19 10.57 3.46
C VAL A 25 -14.82 9.29 2.88
N GLU A 26 -14.08 8.19 2.77
CA GLU A 26 -14.55 6.96 2.13
C GLU A 26 -15.68 6.27 2.93
N ILE A 27 -16.83 6.07 2.27
CA ILE A 27 -17.96 5.31 2.81
C ILE A 27 -17.91 3.87 2.28
N LYS A 28 -17.61 2.92 3.16
CA LYS A 28 -17.47 1.49 2.81
C LYS A 28 -18.72 0.94 2.11
N GLY A 29 -18.55 0.40 0.91
CA GLY A 29 -19.64 -0.09 0.04
C GLY A 29 -20.12 0.92 -0.99
N PHE A 30 -19.52 2.12 -1.03
CA PHE A 30 -19.71 3.14 -2.05
C PHE A 30 -18.35 3.53 -2.65
N LYS A 31 -18.38 4.02 -3.89
CA LYS A 31 -17.29 4.65 -4.62
C LYS A 31 -17.53 6.16 -4.61
N LEU A 32 -16.54 6.92 -4.16
CA LEU A 32 -16.57 8.38 -4.18
C LEU A 32 -16.09 8.90 -5.54
N THR A 33 -16.75 9.93 -6.06
CA THR A 33 -16.20 10.83 -7.08
C THR A 33 -16.55 12.25 -6.65
N ARG A 34 -15.59 13.18 -6.71
CA ARG A 34 -15.79 14.55 -6.22
C ARG A 34 -15.07 15.58 -7.07
N LEU A 35 -15.54 16.81 -6.96
CA LEU A 35 -15.01 18.02 -7.55
C LEU A 35 -14.88 19.06 -6.43
N ASP A 36 -13.69 19.15 -5.84
CA ASP A 36 -13.37 20.10 -4.78
C ASP A 36 -13.18 21.52 -5.34
N ARG A 37 -13.49 22.54 -4.54
CA ARG A 37 -13.10 23.92 -4.84
C ARG A 37 -11.62 24.15 -4.54
N LEU A 38 -10.91 24.82 -5.45
CA LEU A 38 -9.53 25.26 -5.25
C LEU A 38 -9.51 26.70 -4.69
N GLY A 39 -8.56 26.99 -3.80
CA GLY A 39 -8.23 28.36 -3.34
C GLY A 39 -9.21 29.05 -2.38
N LYS A 40 -10.45 28.58 -2.23
CA LYS A 40 -11.47 29.14 -1.29
C LYS A 40 -12.06 28.06 -0.39
N THR A 41 -12.48 28.45 0.81
CA THR A 41 -13.25 27.59 1.74
C THR A 41 -14.72 27.56 1.34
N GLY A 42 -15.32 26.37 1.30
CA GLY A 42 -16.75 26.19 0.97
C GLY A 42 -17.02 26.12 -0.53
N GLY A 43 -17.76 25.08 -0.93
CA GLY A 43 -18.14 24.78 -2.31
C GLY A 43 -17.43 23.55 -2.88
N GLY A 44 -18.10 22.89 -3.81
CA GLY A 44 -17.71 21.59 -4.34
C GLY A 44 -18.88 20.61 -4.35
N VAL A 45 -18.76 19.56 -5.15
CA VAL A 45 -19.80 18.53 -5.29
C VAL A 45 -19.20 17.13 -5.24
N CYS A 46 -19.94 16.16 -4.72
CA CYS A 46 -19.53 14.75 -4.80
C CYS A 46 -20.69 13.78 -4.96
N VAL A 47 -20.34 12.59 -5.45
CA VAL A 47 -21.23 11.46 -5.67
C VAL A 47 -20.65 10.24 -4.96
N TYR A 48 -21.43 9.68 -4.04
CA TYR A 48 -21.23 8.32 -3.53
C TYR A 48 -22.13 7.37 -4.32
N SER A 49 -21.53 6.51 -5.14
CA SER A 49 -22.25 5.47 -5.90
C SER A 49 -21.98 4.10 -5.29
N LYS A 50 -23.02 3.30 -5.03
CA LYS A 50 -22.88 1.96 -4.44
C LYS A 50 -21.92 1.11 -5.27
N SER A 51 -20.97 0.40 -4.64
CA SER A 51 -19.85 -0.24 -5.36
C SER A 51 -20.27 -1.26 -6.43
N SER A 52 -21.51 -1.78 -6.35
CA SER A 52 -22.16 -2.64 -7.34
C SER A 52 -22.55 -1.96 -8.65
N ILE A 53 -22.62 -0.63 -8.66
CA ILE A 53 -22.98 0.17 -9.82
C ILE A 53 -21.70 0.50 -10.60
N LYS A 54 -21.79 0.42 -11.93
CA LYS A 54 -20.76 0.90 -12.84
C LYS A 54 -21.06 2.37 -13.16
N VAL A 55 -20.16 3.27 -12.75
CA VAL A 55 -20.28 4.70 -13.01
C VAL A 55 -18.94 5.21 -13.55
N LYS A 56 -18.98 6.10 -14.56
CA LYS A 56 -17.82 6.73 -15.18
C LYS A 56 -18.00 8.26 -15.11
N CYS A 57 -17.01 8.98 -14.59
CA CYS A 57 -16.98 10.44 -14.67
C CYS A 57 -16.68 10.91 -16.10
N LEU A 58 -17.44 11.88 -16.60
CA LEU A 58 -17.21 12.54 -17.89
C LEU A 58 -16.34 13.78 -17.67
N LYS A 59 -15.03 13.56 -17.65
CA LYS A 59 -14.02 14.59 -17.33
C LYS A 59 -14.05 15.80 -18.27
N ASN A 60 -14.51 15.64 -19.50
CA ASN A 60 -14.54 16.66 -20.54
C ASN A 60 -15.62 17.74 -20.33
N ILE A 61 -16.67 17.44 -19.56
CA ILE A 61 -17.75 18.38 -19.20
C ILE A 61 -17.87 18.57 -17.67
N THR A 62 -17.00 17.93 -16.89
CA THR A 62 -16.92 18.08 -15.43
C THR A 62 -15.93 19.18 -15.09
N GLY A 63 -16.40 20.22 -14.41
CA GLY A 63 -15.58 21.40 -14.10
C GLY A 63 -16.29 22.41 -13.21
N ILE A 64 -15.57 23.48 -12.88
CA ILE A 64 -16.10 24.63 -12.15
C ILE A 64 -15.93 25.83 -13.08
N SER A 65 -16.99 26.60 -13.34
CA SER A 65 -16.88 27.85 -14.11
C SER A 65 -16.03 28.89 -13.35
N GLU A 66 -15.55 29.91 -14.04
CA GLU A 66 -14.80 31.03 -13.46
C GLU A 66 -15.53 31.64 -12.24
N PHE A 67 -16.84 31.80 -12.33
CA PHE A 67 -17.68 32.37 -11.28
C PHE A 67 -18.15 31.39 -10.19
N GLY A 68 -17.70 30.12 -10.25
CA GLY A 68 -17.99 29.13 -9.21
C GLY A 68 -19.29 28.34 -9.42
N PHE A 69 -19.68 28.05 -10.66
CA PHE A 69 -20.71 27.06 -10.97
C PHE A 69 -20.08 25.68 -11.13
N HIS A 70 -20.32 24.79 -10.17
CA HIS A 70 -19.75 23.45 -10.13
C HIS A 70 -20.63 22.47 -10.90
N GLN A 71 -20.02 21.63 -11.76
CA GLN A 71 -20.71 20.58 -12.52
C GLN A 71 -19.92 19.26 -12.46
N LEU A 72 -20.54 18.20 -11.94
CA LEU A 72 -19.96 16.85 -11.91
C LEU A 72 -20.84 15.86 -12.68
N TRP A 73 -20.36 15.45 -13.85
CA TRP A 73 -21.11 14.62 -14.79
C TRP A 73 -20.71 13.15 -14.70
N MET A 74 -21.69 12.28 -14.44
CA MET A 74 -21.51 10.86 -14.18
C MET A 74 -22.38 10.01 -15.11
N LEU A 75 -21.75 9.19 -15.95
CA LEU A 75 -22.42 8.17 -16.76
C LEU A 75 -22.65 6.90 -15.91
N ILE A 76 -23.92 6.62 -15.62
CA ILE A 76 -24.38 5.43 -14.88
C ILE A 76 -24.71 4.32 -15.89
N GLN A 77 -23.92 3.25 -15.88
CA GLN A 77 -24.08 2.10 -16.78
C GLN A 77 -25.03 1.06 -16.18
N LEU A 78 -26.11 0.77 -16.90
CA LEU A 78 -27.11 -0.24 -16.52
C LEU A 78 -26.95 -1.49 -17.41
N ARG A 79 -27.12 -2.68 -16.82
CA ARG A 79 -26.71 -3.96 -17.46
C ARG A 79 -27.69 -4.48 -18.52
N LYS A 80 -28.90 -3.91 -18.62
CA LYS A 80 -29.96 -4.23 -19.60
C LYS A 80 -30.86 -3.02 -19.96
N LEU A 81 -30.46 -1.80 -19.61
CA LEU A 81 -31.23 -0.57 -19.84
C LEU A 81 -30.32 0.50 -20.46
N ARG A 82 -30.91 1.48 -21.14
CA ARG A 82 -30.18 2.67 -21.62
C ARG A 82 -29.44 3.30 -20.43
N SER A 83 -28.14 3.58 -20.59
CA SER A 83 -27.35 4.26 -19.57
C SER A 83 -27.90 5.67 -19.33
N ILE A 84 -27.69 6.21 -18.13
CA ILE A 84 -28.24 7.51 -17.71
C ILE A 84 -27.08 8.43 -17.36
N LEU A 85 -27.22 9.71 -17.68
CA LEU A 85 -26.33 10.78 -17.26
C LEU A 85 -26.89 11.46 -16.01
N LEU A 86 -26.06 11.55 -14.98
CA LEU A 86 -26.34 12.31 -13.76
C LEU A 86 -25.39 13.50 -13.73
N CYS A 87 -25.93 14.72 -13.76
CA CYS A 87 -25.19 15.93 -13.46
C CYS A 87 -25.47 16.32 -12.01
N VAL A 88 -24.41 16.45 -11.21
CA VAL A 88 -24.50 17.04 -9.87
C VAL A 88 -23.96 18.46 -9.92
N THR A 89 -24.82 19.43 -9.60
CA THR A 89 -24.49 20.86 -9.68
C THR A 89 -24.40 21.52 -8.31
N TYR A 90 -23.61 22.59 -8.22
CA TYR A 90 -23.68 23.55 -7.12
C TYR A 90 -23.39 24.96 -7.63
N ARG A 91 -24.29 25.91 -7.36
CA ARG A 91 -24.11 27.33 -7.70
C ARG A 91 -23.90 28.13 -6.41
N VAL A 92 -22.78 28.85 -6.33
CA VAL A 92 -22.50 29.80 -5.24
C VAL A 92 -23.33 31.06 -5.44
N ASP A 93 -23.80 31.68 -4.36
CA ASP A 93 -24.71 32.86 -4.37
C ASP A 93 -24.32 33.97 -5.35
N TYR A 94 -23.03 34.32 -5.41
CA TYR A 94 -22.49 35.39 -6.28
C TYR A 94 -22.21 34.95 -7.72
N CYS A 95 -22.56 33.74 -8.12
CA CYS A 95 -22.40 33.27 -9.49
C CYS A 95 -23.48 33.92 -10.40
N PRO A 96 -23.10 34.61 -11.50
CA PRO A 96 -24.04 35.22 -12.42
C PRO A 96 -25.05 34.22 -12.98
N THR A 97 -26.28 34.67 -13.19
CA THR A 97 -27.37 33.87 -13.80
C THR A 97 -27.05 33.48 -15.24
N SER A 98 -26.31 34.31 -15.99
CA SER A 98 -25.87 34.01 -17.35
C SER A 98 -25.12 32.68 -17.47
N THR A 99 -24.46 32.21 -16.40
CA THR A 99 -23.72 30.93 -16.38
C THR A 99 -24.61 29.72 -16.72
N PHE A 100 -25.94 29.80 -16.54
CA PHE A 100 -26.87 28.78 -17.02
C PHE A 100 -26.85 28.64 -18.56
N HIS A 101 -26.75 29.75 -19.29
CA HIS A 101 -26.68 29.76 -20.75
C HIS A 101 -25.23 29.68 -21.25
N ASP A 102 -24.30 30.42 -20.65
CA ASP A 102 -22.92 30.54 -21.12
C ASP A 102 -22.11 29.26 -20.90
N THR A 103 -22.34 28.51 -19.81
CA THR A 103 -21.51 27.36 -19.43
C THR A 103 -22.32 26.08 -19.18
N PHE A 104 -23.50 26.17 -18.56
CA PHE A 104 -24.28 24.96 -18.29
C PHE A 104 -24.94 24.43 -19.58
N MET A 105 -25.46 25.31 -20.44
CA MET A 105 -26.06 24.91 -21.72
C MET A 105 -25.04 24.26 -22.66
N GLU A 106 -23.82 24.77 -22.78
CA GLU A 106 -22.78 24.15 -23.61
C GLU A 106 -22.50 22.69 -23.18
N ASN A 107 -22.22 22.48 -21.88
CA ASN A 107 -22.01 21.16 -21.31
C ASN A 107 -23.24 20.26 -21.43
N TYR A 108 -24.44 20.82 -21.33
CA TYR A 108 -25.71 20.10 -21.49
C TYR A 108 -25.94 19.66 -22.94
N ILE A 109 -25.68 20.54 -23.93
CA ILE A 109 -25.71 20.20 -25.36
C ILE A 109 -24.71 19.08 -25.65
N HIS A 110 -23.49 19.18 -25.13
CA HIS A 110 -22.50 18.11 -25.26
C HIS A 110 -23.01 16.78 -24.63
N ALA A 111 -23.65 16.83 -23.47
CA ALA A 111 -24.28 15.66 -22.84
C ALA A 111 -25.44 15.07 -23.66
N LEU A 112 -26.24 15.90 -24.35
CA LEU A 112 -27.31 15.45 -25.25
C LEU A 112 -26.76 14.62 -26.43
N THR A 113 -25.58 14.97 -26.97
CA THR A 113 -24.96 14.21 -28.09
C THR A 113 -24.74 12.73 -27.77
N LEU A 114 -24.63 12.37 -26.48
CA LEU A 114 -24.45 11.00 -26.04
C LEU A 114 -25.74 10.15 -26.20
N GLY A 115 -26.89 10.75 -26.48
CA GLY A 115 -28.17 10.05 -26.67
C GLY A 115 -28.59 9.27 -25.42
N LYS A 116 -28.50 9.92 -24.26
CA LYS A 116 -28.83 9.36 -22.93
C LYS A 116 -29.76 10.30 -22.19
N GLU A 117 -30.60 9.72 -21.33
CA GLU A 117 -31.44 10.47 -20.39
C GLU A 117 -30.55 11.28 -19.43
N ILE A 118 -30.84 12.57 -19.25
CA ILE A 118 -30.11 13.47 -18.34
C ILE A 118 -30.97 13.74 -17.10
N ILE A 119 -30.38 13.52 -15.93
CA ILE A 119 -30.90 13.90 -14.61
C ILE A 119 -29.97 14.98 -14.06
N VAL A 120 -30.53 16.11 -13.65
CA VAL A 120 -29.80 17.18 -12.94
C VAL A 120 -30.24 17.17 -11.49
N VAL A 121 -29.28 17.18 -10.56
CA VAL A 121 -29.52 17.27 -9.12
C VAL A 121 -28.51 18.22 -8.48
N GLY A 122 -28.92 18.99 -7.48
CA GLY A 122 -28.00 19.89 -6.80
C GLY A 122 -28.69 21.03 -6.08
N ASP A 123 -27.89 21.86 -5.44
CA ASP A 123 -28.32 23.12 -4.85
C ASP A 123 -27.86 24.27 -5.76
N LEU A 124 -28.82 25.04 -6.26
CA LEU A 124 -28.55 26.14 -7.20
C LEU A 124 -28.66 27.53 -6.57
N ASN A 125 -29.02 27.63 -5.27
CA ASN A 125 -29.33 28.90 -4.62
C ASN A 125 -30.28 29.78 -5.47
N CYS A 126 -31.30 29.14 -6.07
CA CYS A 126 -32.39 29.76 -6.84
C CYS A 126 -33.71 29.37 -6.18
N ASP A 127 -34.36 30.27 -5.45
CA ASP A 127 -35.56 29.95 -4.65
C ASP A 127 -36.81 29.84 -5.53
N LEU A 128 -37.19 28.62 -5.92
CA LEU A 128 -38.33 28.37 -6.80
C LEU A 128 -39.70 28.63 -6.11
N LEU A 129 -39.73 28.97 -4.82
CA LEU A 129 -40.94 29.54 -4.18
C LEU A 129 -41.17 31.02 -4.55
N LYS A 130 -40.17 31.66 -5.17
CA LYS A 130 -40.20 33.05 -5.64
C LYS A 130 -39.88 33.07 -7.14
N PRO A 131 -40.82 32.61 -8.01
CA PRO A 131 -40.54 32.43 -9.44
C PRO A 131 -40.11 33.72 -10.15
N ASP A 132 -40.53 34.88 -9.64
CA ASP A 132 -40.21 36.21 -10.18
C ASP A 132 -38.81 36.72 -9.79
N SER A 133 -38.00 35.94 -9.05
CA SER A 133 -36.60 36.30 -8.77
C SER A 133 -35.74 36.14 -10.04
N PRO A 134 -34.76 37.01 -10.30
CA PRO A 134 -33.87 36.88 -11.47
C PRO A 134 -33.20 35.51 -11.58
N GLU A 135 -32.84 34.91 -10.45
CA GLU A 135 -32.22 33.59 -10.34
C GLU A 135 -33.21 32.45 -10.62
N ALA A 136 -34.46 32.59 -10.18
CA ALA A 136 -35.53 31.64 -10.45
C ALA A 136 -35.96 31.70 -11.92
N MET A 137 -36.22 32.90 -12.46
CA MET A 137 -36.56 33.11 -13.88
C MET A 137 -35.49 32.52 -14.81
N SER A 138 -34.21 32.88 -14.65
CA SER A 138 -33.14 32.37 -15.52
C SER A 138 -32.97 30.84 -15.44
N LEU A 139 -33.18 30.24 -14.26
CA LEU A 139 -33.20 28.79 -14.13
C LEU A 139 -34.42 28.15 -14.83
N LEU A 140 -35.60 28.77 -14.76
CA LEU A 140 -36.81 28.30 -15.43
C LEU A 140 -36.71 28.43 -16.96
N ASP A 141 -36.14 29.52 -17.46
CA ASP A 141 -35.88 29.75 -18.89
C ASP A 141 -34.92 28.70 -19.46
N PHE A 142 -33.77 28.49 -18.79
CA PHE A 142 -32.86 27.40 -19.11
C PHE A 142 -33.61 26.06 -19.16
N CYS A 143 -34.36 25.71 -18.11
CA CYS A 143 -35.06 24.43 -18.03
C CYS A 143 -36.14 24.23 -19.09
N THR A 144 -36.78 25.32 -19.52
CA THR A 144 -37.73 25.32 -20.63
C THR A 144 -37.01 25.03 -21.95
N SER A 145 -35.86 25.66 -22.20
CA SER A 145 -35.06 25.43 -23.42
C SER A 145 -34.55 23.98 -23.56
N VAL A 146 -34.26 23.30 -22.45
CA VAL A 146 -33.78 21.89 -22.44
C VAL A 146 -34.86 20.85 -22.14
N ASN A 147 -36.13 21.26 -22.06
CA ASN A 147 -37.28 20.43 -21.69
C ASN A 147 -37.00 19.58 -20.43
N GLN A 148 -36.74 20.25 -19.29
CA GLN A 148 -36.37 19.63 -18.00
C GLN A 148 -37.39 19.97 -16.90
N THR A 149 -38.23 19.00 -16.54
CA THR A 149 -39.25 19.15 -15.51
C THR A 149 -38.67 19.07 -14.10
N GLN A 150 -39.05 20.00 -13.22
CA GLN A 150 -38.75 19.95 -11.78
C GLN A 150 -39.65 18.94 -11.07
N LEU A 151 -39.04 18.03 -10.30
CA LEU A 151 -39.75 17.01 -9.52
C LEU A 151 -40.10 17.49 -8.10
N ILE A 152 -39.20 18.26 -7.47
CA ILE A 152 -39.38 18.74 -6.08
C ILE A 152 -40.15 20.06 -6.06
N LYS A 153 -41.29 20.09 -5.35
CA LYS A 153 -42.17 21.25 -5.20
C LYS A 153 -42.32 21.75 -3.75
N GLU A 154 -41.87 20.96 -2.78
CA GLU A 154 -41.90 21.27 -1.36
C GLU A 154 -40.62 22.04 -0.95
N PRO A 155 -40.65 22.91 0.08
CA PRO A 155 -39.44 23.59 0.55
C PRO A 155 -38.34 22.61 0.99
N THR A 156 -37.11 22.87 0.59
CA THR A 156 -35.95 22.00 0.88
C THR A 156 -35.07 22.53 1.99
N ARG A 157 -35.05 23.85 2.23
CA ARG A 157 -34.41 24.46 3.39
C ARG A 157 -35.47 25.11 4.27
N VAL A 158 -35.59 24.66 5.51
CA VAL A 158 -36.57 25.17 6.50
C VAL A 158 -35.83 25.56 7.78
N THR A 159 -35.80 26.86 8.04
CA THR A 159 -35.22 27.47 9.25
C THR A 159 -36.33 27.84 10.25
N GLU A 160 -35.95 28.47 11.36
CA GLU A 160 -36.89 29.05 12.34
C GLU A 160 -37.74 30.19 11.73
N MET A 161 -37.18 30.93 10.76
CA MET A 161 -37.76 32.18 10.23
C MET A 161 -38.12 32.13 8.73
N SER A 162 -37.69 31.10 7.99
CA SER A 162 -37.82 31.04 6.54
C SER A 162 -37.93 29.62 5.98
N SER A 163 -38.51 29.51 4.79
CA SER A 163 -38.55 28.28 3.99
C SER A 163 -38.27 28.62 2.52
N SER A 164 -37.36 27.88 1.86
CA SER A 164 -37.02 28.06 0.44
C SER A 164 -36.90 26.72 -0.29
N LEU A 165 -37.08 26.75 -1.61
CA LEU A 165 -36.88 25.60 -2.52
C LEU A 165 -35.68 25.90 -3.43
N ILE A 166 -34.50 25.46 -2.99
CA ILE A 166 -33.21 25.72 -3.67
C ILE A 166 -32.51 24.44 -4.15
N ASP A 167 -32.87 23.29 -3.57
CA ASP A 167 -32.38 21.98 -4.00
C ASP A 167 -33.30 21.40 -5.09
N ILE A 168 -32.72 21.03 -6.23
CA ILE A 168 -33.47 20.56 -7.41
C ILE A 168 -33.25 19.08 -7.70
N ILE A 169 -34.29 18.43 -8.23
CA ILE A 169 -34.17 17.22 -9.07
C ILE A 169 -34.94 17.49 -10.34
N ARG A 170 -34.24 17.53 -11.48
CA ARG A 170 -34.84 17.74 -12.80
C ARG A 170 -34.58 16.56 -13.72
N LYS A 171 -35.58 16.24 -14.55
CA LYS A 171 -35.48 15.23 -15.62
C LYS A 171 -36.38 15.58 -16.80
N SER A 172 -35.94 15.28 -18.03
CA SER A 172 -36.77 15.46 -19.23
C SER A 172 -37.92 14.45 -19.36
N ASN A 173 -37.72 13.20 -18.93
CA ASN A 173 -38.74 12.16 -19.03
C ASN A 173 -39.21 11.68 -17.65
N VAL A 174 -40.33 12.21 -17.19
CA VAL A 174 -40.89 11.92 -15.85
C VAL A 174 -41.42 10.47 -15.73
N SER A 175 -41.77 9.80 -16.84
CA SER A 175 -42.40 8.45 -16.82
C SER A 175 -41.58 7.32 -16.17
N LEU A 176 -40.27 7.53 -15.99
CA LEU A 176 -39.37 6.57 -15.34
C LEU A 176 -39.23 6.80 -13.82
N VAL A 177 -39.80 7.89 -13.29
CA VAL A 177 -39.85 8.19 -11.85
C VAL A 177 -40.96 7.37 -11.22
N GLU A 178 -40.66 6.68 -10.13
CA GLU A 178 -41.61 5.85 -9.38
C GLU A 178 -42.13 6.57 -8.14
N ASN A 179 -41.25 7.29 -7.44
CA ASN A 179 -41.59 8.14 -6.30
C ASN A 179 -40.52 9.24 -6.14
N HIS A 180 -40.88 10.38 -5.57
CA HIS A 180 -39.98 11.51 -5.32
C HIS A 180 -40.50 12.36 -4.15
N GLY A 181 -39.64 13.16 -3.53
CA GLY A 181 -40.07 14.15 -2.54
C GLY A 181 -38.94 14.67 -1.67
N VAL A 182 -39.32 15.39 -0.61
CA VAL A 182 -38.41 15.88 0.42
C VAL A 182 -38.47 14.95 1.64
N ALA A 183 -37.33 14.71 2.28
CA ALA A 183 -37.26 13.90 3.48
C ALA A 183 -36.34 14.54 4.53
N LEU A 184 -36.91 14.79 5.72
CA LEU A 184 -36.25 15.43 6.86
C LEU A 184 -34.80 14.99 7.05
N SER A 185 -33.88 15.95 6.99
CA SER A 185 -32.46 15.75 7.29
C SER A 185 -32.19 15.95 8.79
N HIS A 186 -31.20 15.22 9.29
CA HIS A 186 -30.74 15.31 10.69
C HIS A 186 -29.26 15.70 10.79
N ILE A 187 -28.62 16.02 9.65
CA ILE A 187 -27.18 16.27 9.53
C ILE A 187 -26.84 17.55 8.75
N SER A 188 -27.77 18.06 7.93
CA SER A 188 -27.71 19.35 7.23
C SER A 188 -28.88 20.22 7.69
N ASP A 189 -28.81 21.54 7.46
CA ASP A 189 -29.94 22.47 7.54
C ASP A 189 -30.86 22.42 6.31
N HIS A 190 -30.40 21.80 5.22
CA HIS A 190 -31.23 21.37 4.09
C HIS A 190 -31.77 19.95 4.31
N ASP A 191 -33.02 19.72 3.94
CA ASP A 191 -33.64 18.41 3.86
C ASP A 191 -33.19 17.63 2.63
N LEU A 192 -33.29 16.30 2.72
CA LEU A 192 -32.82 15.43 1.66
C LEU A 192 -33.91 15.26 0.60
N ILE A 193 -33.69 15.86 -0.57
CA ILE A 193 -34.41 15.56 -1.80
C ILE A 193 -34.10 14.12 -2.28
N TYR A 194 -35.11 13.41 -2.78
CA TYR A 194 -34.95 12.07 -3.34
C TYR A 194 -35.86 11.82 -4.55
N ALA A 195 -35.41 10.93 -5.43
CA ALA A 195 -36.21 10.32 -6.50
C ALA A 195 -35.81 8.85 -6.65
N SER A 196 -36.81 7.97 -6.80
CA SER A 196 -36.64 6.57 -7.17
C SER A 196 -37.06 6.34 -8.62
N PHE A 197 -36.36 5.45 -9.29
CA PHE A 197 -36.54 5.20 -10.73
C PHE A 197 -36.75 3.71 -10.98
N LYS A 198 -37.68 3.37 -11.88
CA LYS A 198 -38.08 1.99 -12.19
C LYS A 198 -37.04 1.25 -13.07
N LEU A 199 -35.84 1.04 -12.53
CA LEU A 199 -34.66 0.57 -13.25
C LEU A 199 -34.17 -0.80 -12.74
N LYS A 200 -34.00 -1.78 -13.64
CA LYS A 200 -33.43 -3.10 -13.32
C LYS A 200 -31.92 -3.02 -13.12
N MET A 201 -31.48 -2.86 -11.88
CA MET A 201 -30.06 -2.95 -11.50
C MET A 201 -29.58 -4.38 -11.27
N SER A 202 -28.33 -4.69 -11.63
CA SER A 202 -27.70 -5.97 -11.29
C SER A 202 -27.11 -5.95 -9.88
N LYS A 203 -27.61 -6.83 -9.00
CA LYS A 203 -26.98 -7.08 -7.68
C LYS A 203 -25.59 -7.73 -7.89
N LEU A 204 -24.58 -7.29 -7.15
CA LEU A 204 -23.33 -8.06 -7.05
C LEU A 204 -23.59 -9.34 -6.23
N PRO A 205 -22.96 -10.48 -6.59
CA PRO A 205 -23.01 -11.67 -5.74
C PRO A 205 -22.37 -11.38 -4.37
N PRO A 206 -22.83 -12.04 -3.28
CA PRO A 206 -22.19 -11.88 -1.98
C PRO A 206 -20.74 -12.34 -2.02
N SER A 207 -19.84 -11.60 -1.38
CA SER A 207 -18.45 -12.05 -1.22
C SER A 207 -18.34 -13.04 -0.06
N TYR A 208 -17.65 -14.16 -0.30
CA TYR A 208 -17.38 -15.21 0.67
C TYR A 208 -15.87 -15.37 0.87
N LYS A 209 -15.46 -15.68 2.10
CA LYS A 209 -14.08 -16.05 2.42
C LYS A 209 -14.05 -17.38 3.16
N CYS A 210 -13.35 -18.36 2.60
CA CYS A 210 -13.01 -19.59 3.29
C CYS A 210 -11.94 -19.29 4.36
N VAL A 211 -12.22 -19.59 5.62
CA VAL A 211 -11.34 -19.35 6.78
C VAL A 211 -11.40 -20.52 7.77
N ARG A 212 -10.28 -20.84 8.41
CA ARG A 212 -10.27 -21.79 9.54
C ARG A 212 -10.82 -21.11 10.80
N SER A 213 -11.81 -21.72 11.44
CA SER A 213 -12.71 -21.08 12.41
C SER A 213 -12.37 -21.44 13.86
N TYR A 214 -11.47 -20.67 14.46
CA TYR A 214 -11.02 -20.84 15.86
C TYR A 214 -12.05 -20.34 16.90
N LYS A 215 -13.35 -20.25 16.59
CA LYS A 215 -14.38 -19.67 17.49
C LYS A 215 -14.55 -20.51 18.77
N ASN A 216 -14.48 -21.83 18.64
CA ASN A 216 -14.71 -22.79 19.73
C ASN A 216 -13.43 -23.57 20.08
N TYR A 217 -12.28 -23.15 19.54
CA TYR A 217 -11.00 -23.84 19.70
C TYR A 217 -10.50 -23.71 21.15
N LYS A 218 -10.13 -24.84 21.77
CA LYS A 218 -9.57 -24.92 23.12
C LYS A 218 -8.19 -25.61 23.05
N PRO A 219 -7.09 -24.94 23.38
CA PRO A 219 -5.74 -25.52 23.31
C PRO A 219 -5.60 -26.86 24.05
N ASP A 220 -6.11 -26.95 25.28
CA ASP A 220 -5.95 -28.14 26.12
C ASP A 220 -6.71 -29.36 25.57
N SER A 221 -7.93 -29.14 25.06
CA SER A 221 -8.72 -30.20 24.43
C SER A 221 -8.13 -30.65 23.10
N PHE A 222 -7.56 -29.71 22.33
CA PHE A 222 -6.84 -30.01 21.09
C PHE A 222 -5.57 -30.83 21.36
N LEU A 223 -4.78 -30.44 22.36
CA LEU A 223 -3.59 -31.17 22.79
C LEU A 223 -3.92 -32.59 23.29
N ALA A 224 -5.00 -32.74 24.07
CA ALA A 224 -5.46 -34.04 24.55
C ALA A 224 -5.87 -34.99 23.41
N ASP A 225 -6.50 -34.48 22.34
CA ASP A 225 -6.83 -35.29 21.17
C ASP A 225 -5.61 -35.59 20.29
N LEU A 226 -4.65 -34.67 20.18
CA LEU A 226 -3.36 -34.98 19.54
C LEU A 226 -2.58 -36.06 20.30
N GLN A 227 -2.63 -36.08 21.63
CA GLN A 227 -1.98 -37.12 22.46
C GLN A 227 -2.60 -38.51 22.29
N ARG A 228 -3.84 -38.60 21.79
CA ARG A 228 -4.53 -39.87 21.50
C ARG A 228 -4.17 -40.47 20.14
N ILE A 229 -3.49 -39.72 19.26
CA ILE A 229 -3.07 -40.24 17.96
C ILE A 229 -1.88 -41.20 18.15
N PRO A 230 -1.90 -42.40 17.55
CA PRO A 230 -0.74 -43.29 17.53
C PRO A 230 0.35 -42.74 16.61
N TRP A 231 1.14 -41.79 17.10
CA TRP A 231 2.25 -41.20 16.33
C TRP A 231 3.39 -42.19 16.03
N TYR A 232 3.43 -43.33 16.71
CA TYR A 232 4.40 -44.39 16.42
C TYR A 232 4.18 -44.97 15.01
N ASP A 233 2.96 -44.92 14.45
CA ASP A 233 2.65 -45.30 13.06
C ASP A 233 3.59 -44.59 12.06
N ILE A 234 4.01 -43.37 12.37
CA ILE A 234 4.89 -42.55 11.52
C ILE A 234 6.35 -42.96 11.71
N SER A 235 6.75 -43.40 12.91
CA SER A 235 8.14 -43.79 13.22
C SER A 235 8.57 -45.14 12.65
N ILE A 236 7.62 -45.92 12.11
CA ILE A 236 7.86 -47.22 11.45
C ILE A 236 7.85 -47.13 9.91
N MET A 237 7.71 -45.93 9.35
CA MET A 237 7.69 -45.69 7.90
C MET A 237 9.08 -45.31 7.39
N ASP A 238 9.47 -45.88 6.25
CA ASP A 238 10.77 -45.63 5.62
C ASP A 238 10.78 -44.41 4.68
N ASP A 239 9.64 -44.03 4.08
CA ASP A 239 9.55 -42.86 3.20
C ASP A 239 9.11 -41.58 3.93
N ALA A 240 9.93 -40.53 3.79
CA ALA A 240 9.71 -39.25 4.47
C ALA A 240 8.50 -38.45 3.95
N ASN A 241 8.02 -38.71 2.73
CA ASN A 241 6.80 -38.09 2.20
C ASN A 241 5.57 -38.78 2.77
N GLU A 242 5.55 -40.12 2.80
CA GLU A 242 4.50 -40.90 3.46
C GLU A 242 4.37 -40.54 4.95
N MET A 243 5.50 -40.41 5.66
CA MET A 243 5.54 -39.92 7.03
C MET A 243 4.89 -38.53 7.18
N LEU A 244 5.21 -37.61 6.27
CA LEU A 244 4.71 -36.23 6.29
C LEU A 244 3.22 -36.16 5.93
N ASP A 245 2.75 -36.96 4.97
CA ASP A 245 1.35 -37.01 4.57
C ASP A 245 0.49 -37.63 5.66
N HIS A 246 0.92 -38.73 6.30
CA HIS A 246 0.25 -39.28 7.48
C HIS A 246 0.25 -38.29 8.66
N PHE A 247 1.37 -37.58 8.90
CA PHE A 247 1.39 -36.51 9.91
C PHE A 247 0.37 -35.42 9.59
N ASN A 248 0.35 -34.92 8.35
CA ASN A 248 -0.54 -33.86 7.91
C ASN A 248 -2.00 -34.30 7.98
N GLU A 249 -2.34 -35.51 7.53
CA GLU A 249 -3.70 -36.05 7.58
C GLU A 249 -4.21 -36.14 9.03
N ARG A 250 -3.47 -36.84 9.90
CA ARG A 250 -3.84 -37.05 11.31
C ARG A 250 -3.95 -35.71 12.06
N PHE A 251 -3.00 -34.80 11.86
CA PHE A 251 -3.02 -33.46 12.45
C PHE A 251 -4.19 -32.60 11.91
N LEU A 252 -4.41 -32.59 10.59
CA LEU A 252 -5.47 -31.80 9.96
C LEU A 252 -6.87 -32.34 10.27
N HIS A 253 -7.00 -33.65 10.51
CA HIS A 253 -8.24 -34.28 10.98
C HIS A 253 -8.65 -33.73 12.36
N VAL A 254 -7.75 -33.78 13.35
CA VAL A 254 -8.02 -33.20 14.69
C VAL A 254 -8.24 -31.68 14.61
N MET A 255 -7.51 -30.98 13.75
CA MET A 255 -7.74 -29.56 13.46
C MET A 255 -9.13 -29.28 12.88
N GLU A 256 -9.75 -30.20 12.14
CA GLU A 256 -11.09 -30.00 11.59
C GLU A 256 -12.17 -30.17 12.66
N THR A 257 -11.96 -31.05 13.63
CA THR A 257 -12.80 -31.17 14.83
C THR A 257 -12.74 -29.91 15.70
N HIS A 258 -11.54 -29.42 16.03
CA HIS A 258 -11.35 -28.30 16.98
C HIS A 258 -11.46 -26.90 16.35
N ALA A 259 -11.08 -26.75 15.09
CA ALA A 259 -11.09 -25.48 14.37
C ALA A 259 -11.46 -25.67 12.89
N PRO A 260 -12.72 -26.02 12.54
CA PRO A 260 -13.11 -26.36 11.18
C PRO A 260 -12.95 -25.23 10.16
N VAL A 261 -12.70 -25.59 8.90
CA VAL A 261 -12.66 -24.69 7.74
C VAL A 261 -14.09 -24.32 7.33
N LYS A 262 -14.44 -23.03 7.46
CA LYS A 262 -15.80 -22.53 7.18
C LYS A 262 -15.80 -21.46 6.09
N THR A 263 -16.77 -21.52 5.19
CA THR A 263 -17.04 -20.49 4.19
C THR A 263 -17.90 -19.40 4.81
N VAL A 264 -17.28 -18.25 5.13
CA VAL A 264 -17.95 -17.15 5.83
C VAL A 264 -18.32 -16.06 4.84
N ARG A 265 -19.61 -15.71 4.77
CA ARG A 265 -20.09 -14.52 4.03
C ARG A 265 -19.53 -13.26 4.69
N ILE A 266 -18.89 -12.39 3.89
CA ILE A 266 -18.38 -11.10 4.39
C ILE A 266 -19.59 -10.19 4.67
N LYS A 267 -19.94 -10.04 5.94
CA LYS A 267 -20.98 -9.10 6.41
C LYS A 267 -20.37 -7.71 6.65
N HIS A 268 -21.07 -6.67 6.22
CA HIS A 268 -20.72 -5.29 6.60
C HIS A 268 -21.03 -5.10 8.10
N ARG A 269 -20.03 -4.71 8.89
CA ARG A 269 -20.26 -4.34 10.30
C ARG A 269 -21.01 -3.00 10.39
N SER A 270 -21.82 -2.85 11.44
CA SER A 270 -22.33 -1.56 11.92
C SER A 270 -21.16 -0.64 12.36
N CYS A 271 -21.46 0.62 12.64
CA CYS A 271 -20.45 1.49 13.27
C CYS A 271 -20.18 0.95 14.69
N PRO A 272 -18.94 0.56 15.04
CA PRO A 272 -18.69 -0.26 16.21
C PRO A 272 -18.80 0.49 17.55
N PHE A 273 -18.90 1.82 17.51
CA PHE A 273 -18.93 2.69 18.68
C PHE A 273 -20.29 3.40 18.92
N ILE A 274 -21.31 3.14 18.09
CA ILE A 274 -22.66 3.70 18.31
C ILE A 274 -23.45 2.72 19.18
N SER A 275 -23.53 3.00 20.49
CA SER A 275 -24.34 2.24 21.46
C SER A 275 -25.85 2.46 21.27
N THR A 276 -26.67 1.63 21.92
CA THR A 276 -28.14 1.80 21.94
C THR A 276 -28.55 3.14 22.54
N GLU A 277 -27.94 3.53 23.67
CA GLU A 277 -28.12 4.85 24.30
C GLU A 277 -27.89 6.02 23.31
N ILE A 278 -26.83 5.95 22.50
CA ILE A 278 -26.56 6.99 21.48
C ILE A 278 -27.61 6.95 20.37
N GLN A 279 -28.14 5.78 20.01
CA GLN A 279 -29.24 5.67 19.04
C GLN A 279 -30.54 6.26 19.59
N GLU A 280 -30.85 6.03 20.87
CA GLU A 280 -32.00 6.61 21.58
C GLU A 280 -31.88 8.14 21.66
N LEU A 281 -30.72 8.68 22.06
CA LEU A 281 -30.47 10.13 22.03
C LEU A 281 -30.56 10.72 20.61
N MET A 282 -30.08 10.00 19.60
CA MET A 282 -30.26 10.39 18.19
C MET A 282 -31.73 10.39 17.77
N GLN A 283 -32.53 9.41 18.20
CA GLN A 283 -33.97 9.36 17.94
C GLN A 283 -34.72 10.48 18.66
N TYR A 284 -34.42 10.75 19.93
CA TYR A 284 -35.03 11.83 20.69
C TYR A 284 -34.74 13.20 20.08
N ARG A 285 -33.49 13.44 19.66
CA ARG A 285 -33.09 14.63 18.86
C ARG A 285 -33.87 14.74 17.55
N ASN A 286 -34.08 13.64 16.84
CA ASN A 286 -34.84 13.63 15.59
C ASN A 286 -36.32 13.95 15.83
N ASN A 287 -36.89 13.52 16.96
CA ASN A 287 -38.26 13.82 17.35
C ASN A 287 -38.41 15.29 17.77
N LEU A 288 -37.49 15.84 18.57
CA LEU A 288 -37.49 17.29 18.91
C LEU A 288 -37.40 18.17 17.65
N LEU A 289 -36.65 17.78 16.62
CA LEU A 289 -36.62 18.52 15.35
C LEU A 289 -37.97 18.50 14.62
N LYS A 290 -38.72 17.41 14.68
CA LYS A 290 -40.09 17.35 14.14
C LYS A 290 -41.02 18.26 14.93
N THR A 291 -40.95 18.19 16.27
CA THR A 291 -41.75 19.06 17.16
C THR A 291 -41.47 20.53 16.89
N ALA A 292 -40.20 20.97 16.93
CA ALA A 292 -39.80 22.36 16.73
C ALA A 292 -40.24 22.94 15.37
N ARG A 293 -40.23 22.12 14.31
CA ARG A 293 -40.76 22.53 13.00
C ARG A 293 -42.30 22.60 12.95
N SER A 294 -42.99 21.77 13.74
CA SER A 294 -44.45 21.74 13.82
C SER A 294 -45.01 22.86 14.72
N THR A 295 -44.37 23.13 15.85
CA THR A 295 -44.81 24.13 16.85
C THR A 295 -44.30 25.53 16.51
N LYS A 296 -43.13 25.63 15.86
CA LYS A 296 -42.39 26.87 15.59
C LYS A 296 -42.04 27.68 16.85
N LEU A 297 -42.06 27.05 18.02
CA LEU A 297 -41.69 27.70 19.29
C LEU A 297 -40.17 27.76 19.44
N ALA A 298 -39.65 28.93 19.81
CA ALA A 298 -38.21 29.14 20.03
C ALA A 298 -37.62 28.20 21.11
N THR A 299 -38.43 27.84 22.12
CA THR A 299 -38.09 26.87 23.17
C THR A 299 -37.73 25.49 22.60
N ASP A 300 -38.50 25.01 21.62
CA ASP A 300 -38.31 23.67 21.04
C ASP A 300 -37.06 23.65 20.15
N TRP A 301 -36.80 24.76 19.44
CA TRP A 301 -35.56 24.98 18.69
C TRP A 301 -34.33 25.08 19.61
N GLU A 302 -34.46 25.64 20.81
CA GLU A 302 -33.40 25.65 21.82
C GLU A 302 -33.12 24.25 22.38
N MET A 303 -34.18 23.50 22.76
CA MET A 303 -34.04 22.11 23.21
C MET A 303 -33.38 21.23 22.14
N TYR A 304 -33.79 21.36 20.87
CA TYR A 304 -33.14 20.68 19.75
C TYR A 304 -31.65 21.08 19.62
N ARG A 305 -31.30 22.37 19.70
CA ARG A 305 -29.91 22.85 19.65
C ARG A 305 -29.06 22.25 20.77
N LYS A 306 -29.57 22.23 22.01
CA LYS A 306 -28.92 21.63 23.18
C LYS A 306 -28.65 20.14 22.98
N LEU A 307 -29.67 19.36 22.60
CA LEU A 307 -29.52 17.92 22.40
C LEU A 307 -28.69 17.57 21.16
N ARG A 308 -28.70 18.39 20.09
CA ARG A 308 -27.79 18.25 18.94
C ARG A 308 -26.32 18.38 19.36
N LYS A 309 -26.00 19.32 20.28
CA LYS A 309 -24.65 19.50 20.84
C LYS A 309 -24.24 18.31 21.71
N GLU A 310 -25.16 17.80 22.53
CA GLU A 310 -24.96 16.63 23.40
C GLU A 310 -24.68 15.34 22.59
N VAL A 311 -25.53 15.02 21.61
CA VAL A 311 -25.32 13.88 20.70
C VAL A 311 -23.98 13.98 19.97
N LYS A 312 -23.57 15.19 19.57
CA LYS A 312 -22.24 15.44 18.97
C LYS A 312 -21.09 15.27 19.97
N SER A 313 -21.31 15.43 21.28
CA SER A 313 -20.32 15.06 22.30
C SER A 313 -20.27 13.55 22.45
N LYS A 314 -21.38 12.91 22.85
CA LYS A 314 -21.48 11.46 23.09
C LYS A 314 -20.92 10.61 21.93
N LEU A 315 -21.15 11.01 20.67
CA LEU A 315 -20.56 10.36 19.50
C LEU A 315 -19.03 10.45 19.46
N ARG A 316 -18.45 11.62 19.74
CA ARG A 316 -16.98 11.82 19.81
C ARG A 316 -16.36 11.10 21.00
N ASP A 317 -17.06 11.10 22.13
CA ASP A 317 -16.61 10.44 23.36
C ASP A 317 -16.60 8.92 23.17
N ALA A 318 -17.63 8.35 22.54
CA ALA A 318 -17.67 6.92 22.19
C ALA A 318 -16.67 6.53 21.09
N GLU A 319 -16.42 7.39 20.10
CA GLU A 319 -15.39 7.16 19.08
C GLU A 319 -13.98 7.18 19.69
N ARG A 320 -13.68 8.17 20.55
CA ARG A 320 -12.44 8.22 21.35
C ARG A 320 -12.29 6.97 22.22
N GLU A 321 -13.33 6.55 22.92
CA GLU A 321 -13.29 5.38 23.80
C GLU A 321 -13.07 4.09 23.01
N TYR A 322 -13.65 3.96 21.82
CA TYR A 322 -13.39 2.84 20.92
C TYR A 322 -11.93 2.81 20.42
N VAL A 323 -11.37 3.97 20.08
CA VAL A 323 -9.95 4.09 19.70
C VAL A 323 -9.04 3.76 20.89
N ARG A 324 -9.30 4.33 22.07
CA ARG A 324 -8.57 4.08 23.33
C ARG A 324 -8.57 2.61 23.71
N LYS A 325 -9.76 2.01 23.89
CA LYS A 325 -9.88 0.56 24.19
C LYS A 325 -9.20 -0.28 23.12
N GLY A 326 -9.38 0.06 21.85
CA GLY A 326 -8.73 -0.65 20.75
C GLY A 326 -7.20 -0.65 20.87
N LEU A 327 -6.61 0.48 21.24
CA LEU A 327 -5.15 0.63 21.39
C LEU A 327 -4.61 -0.02 22.67
N GLU A 328 -5.35 0.05 23.78
CA GLU A 328 -5.00 -0.62 25.05
C GLU A 328 -5.06 -2.15 24.93
N HIS A 329 -6.15 -2.69 24.37
CA HIS A 329 -6.33 -4.14 24.19
C HIS A 329 -5.52 -4.69 22.99
N SER A 330 -4.73 -3.86 22.32
CA SER A 330 -3.90 -4.29 21.20
C SER A 330 -2.47 -4.64 21.64
N HIS A 331 -2.26 -5.92 21.92
CA HIS A 331 -0.97 -6.49 22.32
C HIS A 331 0.11 -6.48 21.21
N ASN A 332 -0.15 -5.93 20.02
CA ASN A 332 0.86 -5.80 18.96
C ASN A 332 0.65 -4.58 18.06
N THR A 333 1.75 -4.10 17.49
CA THR A 333 1.83 -2.93 16.62
C THR A 333 0.88 -3.04 15.43
N ASN A 334 0.73 -4.23 14.83
CA ASN A 334 -0.17 -4.45 13.69
C ASN A 334 -1.66 -4.21 14.02
N SER A 335 -2.09 -4.48 15.24
CA SER A 335 -3.45 -4.16 15.71
C SER A 335 -3.59 -2.66 16.02
N LYS A 336 -2.57 -2.03 16.60
CA LYS A 336 -2.50 -0.55 16.74
C LYS A 336 -2.58 0.13 15.37
N TRP A 337 -1.77 -0.32 14.42
CA TRP A 337 -1.76 0.13 13.03
C TRP A 337 -3.09 -0.07 12.31
N LYS A 338 -3.85 -1.14 12.58
CA LYS A 338 -5.19 -1.30 11.99
C LYS A 338 -6.17 -0.24 12.48
N ILE A 339 -6.05 0.20 13.74
CA ILE A 339 -6.88 1.28 14.31
C ILE A 339 -6.41 2.62 13.75
N ILE A 340 -5.10 2.90 13.81
CA ILE A 340 -4.48 4.11 13.24
C ILE A 340 -4.79 4.24 11.74
N ASN A 341 -4.71 3.17 10.95
CA ASN A 341 -5.04 3.16 9.53
C ASN A 341 -6.56 3.16 9.24
N CYS A 342 -7.43 2.90 10.22
CA CYS A 342 -8.87 3.17 10.05
C CYS A 342 -9.16 4.68 10.13
N ILE A 343 -8.30 5.43 10.82
CA ILE A 343 -8.38 6.88 11.02
C ILE A 343 -7.60 7.61 9.91
N HIS A 344 -6.37 7.18 9.63
CA HIS A 344 -5.50 7.64 8.55
C HIS A 344 -5.61 6.68 7.35
N ARG A 345 -6.82 6.50 6.80
CA ARG A 345 -7.01 5.58 5.67
C ARG A 345 -6.12 6.00 4.51
N LYS A 346 -5.32 5.07 3.98
CA LYS A 346 -4.73 5.22 2.64
C LYS A 346 -5.81 4.93 1.61
N GLU A 347 -5.73 5.59 0.45
CA GLU A 347 -6.61 5.26 -0.68
C GLU A 347 -6.38 3.80 -1.10
N SER A 348 -7.31 2.91 -0.77
CA SER A 348 -7.35 1.60 -1.39
C SER A 348 -7.96 1.75 -2.78
N THR A 349 -7.12 1.97 -3.78
CA THR A 349 -7.48 1.78 -5.18
C THR A 349 -7.82 0.31 -5.39
N GLN A 350 -9.10 -0.04 -5.17
CA GLN A 350 -9.64 -1.32 -5.62
C GLN A 350 -9.53 -1.35 -7.15
N GLN A 351 -8.51 -2.05 -7.64
CA GLN A 351 -8.30 -2.25 -9.07
C GLN A 351 -9.52 -2.96 -9.66
N VAL A 352 -10.25 -2.25 -10.50
CA VAL A 352 -11.38 -2.81 -11.26
C VAL A 352 -10.81 -3.41 -12.53
N TYR A 353 -10.66 -4.73 -12.54
CA TYR A 353 -10.27 -5.45 -13.74
C TYR A 353 -11.40 -5.42 -14.78
N THR A 354 -11.04 -5.23 -16.04
CA THR A 354 -11.96 -5.23 -17.18
C THR A 354 -12.27 -6.65 -17.68
N LYS A 355 -11.29 -7.56 -17.56
CA LYS A 355 -11.39 -9.00 -17.85
C LYS A 355 -12.03 -9.78 -16.68
N ASP A 356 -12.37 -11.05 -16.93
CA ASP A 356 -12.78 -11.97 -15.87
C ASP A 356 -11.65 -12.21 -14.83
N MET A 357 -12.02 -12.39 -13.56
CA MET A 357 -11.04 -12.53 -12.48
C MET A 357 -10.26 -13.85 -12.51
N LYS A 358 -10.83 -14.94 -13.03
CA LYS A 358 -10.09 -16.21 -13.22
C LYS A 358 -9.12 -16.09 -14.39
N GLN A 359 -9.53 -15.44 -15.47
CA GLN A 359 -8.64 -15.12 -16.58
C GLN A 359 -7.44 -14.27 -16.12
N VAL A 360 -7.66 -13.18 -15.38
CA VAL A 360 -6.54 -12.35 -14.85
C VAL A 360 -5.65 -13.13 -13.88
N ALA A 361 -6.22 -14.00 -13.04
CA ALA A 361 -5.43 -14.85 -12.14
C ALA A 361 -4.55 -15.84 -12.91
N ASN A 362 -5.08 -16.45 -13.98
CA ASN A 362 -4.32 -17.35 -14.87
C ASN A 362 -3.24 -16.60 -15.66
N GLU A 363 -3.55 -15.43 -16.24
CA GLU A 363 -2.60 -14.58 -16.96
C GLU A 363 -1.43 -14.16 -16.05
N PHE A 364 -1.72 -13.75 -14.80
CA PHE A 364 -0.67 -13.46 -13.82
C PHE A 364 0.12 -14.71 -13.40
N ASN A 365 -0.53 -15.86 -13.16
CA ASN A 365 0.21 -17.06 -12.78
C ASN A 365 1.18 -17.49 -13.88
N HIS A 366 0.68 -17.55 -15.12
CA HIS A 366 1.48 -17.87 -16.31
C HIS A 366 2.62 -16.88 -16.53
N PHE A 367 2.38 -15.57 -16.32
CA PHE A 367 3.42 -14.56 -16.37
C PHE A 367 4.54 -14.87 -15.36
N PHE A 368 4.20 -15.11 -14.08
CA PHE A 368 5.20 -15.36 -13.03
C PHE A 368 5.95 -16.69 -13.22
N THR A 369 5.29 -17.78 -13.60
CA THR A 369 5.96 -19.07 -13.85
C THR A 369 6.90 -19.03 -15.06
N SER A 370 6.67 -18.12 -16.01
CA SER A 370 7.49 -17.97 -17.22
C SER A 370 8.58 -16.89 -17.12
N VAL A 371 8.73 -16.18 -15.99
CA VAL A 371 9.77 -15.14 -15.85
C VAL A 371 11.16 -15.74 -16.02
N GLY A 372 11.56 -16.69 -15.18
CA GLY A 372 12.94 -17.20 -15.21
C GLY A 372 13.34 -17.90 -16.51
N ARG A 373 12.40 -18.55 -17.20
CA ARG A 373 12.66 -19.10 -18.55
C ARG A 373 12.97 -17.97 -19.54
N ARG A 374 12.08 -16.97 -19.65
CA ARG A 374 12.26 -15.84 -20.57
C ARG A 374 13.54 -15.07 -20.27
N VAL A 375 13.82 -14.82 -18.99
CA VAL A 375 15.08 -14.20 -18.55
C VAL A 375 16.29 -15.01 -19.00
N SER A 376 16.24 -16.35 -18.95
CA SER A 376 17.34 -17.18 -19.44
C SER A 376 17.47 -17.20 -20.97
N GLU A 377 16.35 -17.14 -21.70
CA GLU A 377 16.31 -17.02 -23.18
C GLU A 377 16.90 -15.68 -23.63
N ASP A 378 16.44 -14.58 -23.03
CA ASP A 378 16.97 -13.22 -23.21
C ASP A 378 18.47 -13.15 -22.89
N CYS A 379 18.93 -13.78 -21.79
CA CYS A 379 20.36 -13.85 -21.46
C CYS A 379 21.20 -14.56 -22.53
N THR A 380 20.71 -15.65 -23.12
CA THR A 380 21.40 -16.33 -24.23
C THR A 380 21.48 -15.42 -25.44
N SER A 381 20.37 -14.78 -25.83
CA SER A 381 20.35 -13.83 -26.95
C SER A 381 21.31 -12.64 -26.75
N LEU A 382 21.44 -12.13 -25.51
CA LEU A 382 22.40 -11.06 -25.20
C LEU A 382 23.86 -11.53 -25.25
N ILE A 383 24.15 -12.77 -24.83
CA ILE A 383 25.52 -13.33 -24.92
C ILE A 383 25.95 -13.43 -26.37
N GLU A 384 25.07 -13.92 -27.26
CA GLU A 384 25.32 -14.03 -28.69
C GLU A 384 25.43 -12.66 -29.37
N LEU A 385 24.46 -11.75 -29.13
CA LEU A 385 24.41 -10.43 -29.77
C LEU A 385 25.62 -9.55 -29.42
N TYR A 386 26.08 -9.58 -28.17
CA TYR A 386 27.16 -8.73 -27.68
C TYR A 386 28.50 -9.46 -27.50
N ASN A 387 28.60 -10.72 -27.94
CA ASN A 387 29.78 -11.58 -27.77
C ASN A 387 30.33 -11.56 -26.33
N LEU A 388 29.44 -11.71 -25.33
CA LEU A 388 29.81 -11.54 -23.92
C LEU A 388 30.77 -12.65 -23.46
N PRO A 389 31.93 -12.33 -22.86
CA PRO A 389 32.92 -13.32 -22.49
C PRO A 389 32.41 -14.26 -21.39
N ALA A 390 32.87 -15.51 -21.41
CA ALA A 390 32.63 -16.43 -20.29
C ALA A 390 33.28 -15.86 -19.00
N PRO A 391 32.55 -15.77 -17.87
CA PRO A 391 33.13 -15.33 -16.62
C PRO A 391 34.20 -16.33 -16.14
N PRO A 392 35.22 -15.87 -15.38
CA PRO A 392 36.25 -16.76 -14.86
C PRO A 392 35.61 -17.87 -14.01
N THR A 393 36.00 -19.11 -14.27
CA THR A 393 35.49 -20.29 -13.56
C THR A 393 35.65 -20.10 -12.06
N SER A 394 34.56 -20.23 -11.29
CA SER A 394 34.59 -20.11 -9.84
C SER A 394 35.60 -21.10 -9.28
N VAL A 395 36.69 -20.61 -8.68
CA VAL A 395 37.71 -21.46 -8.07
C VAL A 395 37.02 -22.28 -6.98
N SER A 396 36.94 -23.59 -7.17
CA SER A 396 36.43 -24.49 -6.15
C SER A 396 37.34 -24.34 -4.93
N LEU A 397 36.77 -24.00 -3.77
CA LEU A 397 37.50 -24.12 -2.53
C LEU A 397 37.88 -25.60 -2.39
N ALA A 398 39.18 -25.91 -2.47
CA ALA A 398 39.71 -27.25 -2.29
C ALA A 398 39.58 -27.65 -0.82
N VAL A 399 38.34 -27.97 -0.42
CA VAL A 399 37.97 -28.44 0.90
C VAL A 399 38.13 -29.96 0.88
N ALA A 400 39.00 -30.50 1.74
CA ALA A 400 39.09 -31.94 1.94
C ALA A 400 37.72 -32.51 2.31
N GLU A 401 37.34 -33.69 1.79
CA GLU A 401 35.96 -34.20 1.88
C GLU A 401 35.44 -34.29 3.32
N SER A 402 36.33 -34.54 4.29
CA SER A 402 36.06 -34.55 5.73
C SER A 402 35.62 -33.21 6.33
N GLN A 403 35.64 -32.12 5.56
CA GLN A 403 35.22 -30.78 5.97
C GLN A 403 34.00 -30.24 5.20
N ASN A 404 33.37 -31.05 4.36
CA ASN A 404 32.16 -30.67 3.63
C ASN A 404 30.95 -30.51 4.56
N PHE A 405 30.04 -29.58 4.24
CA PHE A 405 28.78 -29.41 4.93
C PHE A 405 27.81 -30.55 4.62
N SER A 406 27.39 -31.25 5.66
CA SER A 406 26.23 -32.15 5.65
C SER A 406 25.23 -31.69 6.70
N PHE A 407 23.94 -31.89 6.45
CA PHE A 407 22.92 -31.70 7.48
C PHE A 407 23.13 -32.72 8.61
N VAL A 408 23.02 -32.27 9.85
CA VAL A 408 23.06 -33.13 11.05
C VAL A 408 21.65 -33.40 11.57
N PRO A 409 21.40 -34.59 12.16
CA PRO A 409 20.10 -34.96 12.73
C PRO A 409 19.56 -33.91 13.69
N VAL A 410 18.29 -33.58 13.56
CA VAL A 410 17.64 -32.49 14.30
C VAL A 410 17.07 -33.01 15.61
N SER A 411 17.49 -32.42 16.74
CA SER A 411 16.94 -32.79 18.06
C SER A 411 15.54 -32.20 18.29
N CYS A 412 14.69 -32.89 19.04
CA CYS A 412 13.38 -32.36 19.45
C CYS A 412 13.49 -31.00 20.17
N GLY A 413 14.56 -30.78 20.93
CA GLY A 413 14.85 -29.49 21.59
C GLY A 413 15.22 -28.37 20.62
N GLU A 414 15.79 -28.67 19.46
CA GLU A 414 16.04 -27.69 18.39
C GLU A 414 14.75 -27.35 17.62
N VAL A 415 13.93 -28.35 17.29
CA VAL A 415 12.59 -28.13 16.71
C VAL A 415 11.77 -27.25 17.64
N ARG A 416 11.70 -27.59 18.93
CA ARG A 416 11.00 -26.81 19.96
C ARG A 416 11.43 -25.34 20.02
N ARG A 417 12.74 -25.08 20.12
CA ARG A 417 13.30 -23.71 20.12
C ARG A 417 12.93 -22.96 18.84
N THR A 418 13.00 -23.63 17.69
CA THR A 418 12.65 -23.08 16.38
C THR A 418 11.17 -22.69 16.30
N VAL A 419 10.24 -23.56 16.72
CA VAL A 419 8.80 -23.26 16.75
C VAL A 419 8.50 -22.08 17.67
N MET A 420 9.07 -22.06 18.88
CA MET A 420 8.81 -20.99 19.85
C MET A 420 9.31 -19.62 19.38
N ALA A 421 10.41 -19.57 18.61
CA ALA A 421 10.96 -18.35 18.03
C ALA A 421 10.10 -17.71 16.91
N PHE A 422 9.12 -18.43 16.33
CA PHE A 422 8.24 -17.81 15.32
C PHE A 422 7.21 -16.86 15.93
N GLN A 423 6.95 -15.74 15.26
CA GLN A 423 5.83 -14.85 15.58
C GLN A 423 4.48 -15.57 15.34
N SER A 424 3.65 -15.66 16.38
CA SER A 424 2.38 -16.42 16.35
C SER A 424 1.28 -15.82 15.45
N ASN A 425 1.45 -14.58 14.99
CA ASN A 425 0.46 -13.80 14.25
C ASN A 425 0.65 -13.80 12.71
N LYS A 426 1.69 -14.49 12.19
CA LYS A 426 1.95 -14.56 10.74
C LYS A 426 0.82 -15.26 9.98
N ALA A 427 0.65 -14.89 8.72
CA ALA A 427 -0.36 -15.48 7.85
C ALA A 427 -0.11 -17.00 7.68
N PRO A 428 -1.16 -17.83 7.78
CA PRO A 428 -1.06 -19.29 7.61
C PRO A 428 -0.79 -19.65 6.15
N GLY A 429 -0.41 -20.91 5.91
CA GLY A 429 -0.25 -21.45 4.57
C GLY A 429 -1.60 -21.73 3.88
N HIS A 430 -1.55 -22.50 2.79
CA HIS A 430 -2.75 -23.01 2.12
C HIS A 430 -3.58 -23.95 3.04
N ASP A 431 -2.90 -24.62 3.98
CA ASP A 431 -3.42 -25.40 5.12
C ASP A 431 -4.38 -24.63 6.05
N LYS A 432 -4.28 -23.29 6.07
CA LYS A 432 -4.95 -22.36 6.99
C LYS A 432 -4.60 -22.61 8.48
N VAL A 433 -3.51 -23.33 8.77
CA VAL A 433 -3.01 -23.61 10.13
C VAL A 433 -2.16 -22.45 10.62
N ARG A 434 -2.45 -21.94 11.81
CA ARG A 434 -1.69 -20.83 12.41
C ARG A 434 -0.49 -21.36 13.18
N MET A 435 0.60 -20.58 13.19
CA MET A 435 1.78 -20.91 13.99
C MET A 435 1.48 -20.95 15.51
N SER A 436 0.49 -20.18 15.99
CA SER A 436 -0.02 -20.30 17.36
C SER A 436 -0.45 -21.74 17.67
N THR A 437 -1.15 -22.39 16.75
CA THR A 437 -1.71 -23.74 16.96
C THR A 437 -0.64 -24.82 16.95
N ILE A 438 0.48 -24.62 16.23
CA ILE A 438 1.64 -25.50 16.36
C ILE A 438 2.37 -25.29 17.69
N LYS A 439 2.37 -24.07 18.26
CA LYS A 439 2.87 -23.86 19.63
C LYS A 439 1.99 -24.52 20.68
N ASP A 440 0.67 -24.44 20.52
CA ASP A 440 -0.30 -25.10 21.41
C ASP A 440 -0.15 -26.64 21.40
N ALA A 441 0.28 -27.21 20.26
CA ALA A 441 0.56 -28.64 20.10
C ALA A 441 1.89 -29.12 20.74
N LEU A 442 2.72 -28.21 21.29
CA LEU A 442 3.99 -28.57 21.94
C LEU A 442 3.84 -28.61 23.47
N PRO A 443 4.41 -29.61 24.17
CA PRO A 443 4.34 -29.69 25.64
C PRO A 443 5.00 -28.47 26.31
N LEU A 444 4.25 -27.74 27.14
CA LEU A 444 4.63 -26.42 27.66
C LEU A 444 5.95 -26.38 28.46
N ILE A 445 6.75 -25.35 28.19
CA ILE A 445 7.76 -24.74 29.08
C ILE A 445 7.71 -23.25 28.73
N PRO A 446 7.55 -22.33 29.69
CA PRO A 446 7.40 -20.91 29.41
C PRO A 446 8.73 -20.25 29.01
N LEU A 447 8.71 -19.51 27.89
CA LEU A 447 9.77 -18.56 27.51
C LEU A 447 9.11 -17.28 26.96
N LEU A 448 9.60 -16.12 27.40
CA LEU A 448 9.07 -14.79 27.11
C LEU A 448 10.11 -13.92 26.38
N LYS A 449 9.77 -13.41 25.17
CA LYS A 449 9.82 -11.98 24.77
C LYS A 449 9.84 -11.70 23.24
N GLU A 450 9.03 -10.71 22.85
CA GLU A 450 9.25 -9.55 21.94
C GLU A 450 9.88 -9.67 20.52
N GLY A 451 9.37 -8.85 19.56
CA GLY A 451 9.99 -8.54 18.25
C GLY A 451 9.01 -8.42 17.05
N ASP A 452 9.16 -7.42 16.16
CA ASP A 452 8.20 -7.00 15.09
C ASP A 452 8.73 -7.20 13.63
N HIS A 453 8.16 -6.48 12.63
CA HIS A 453 8.64 -6.10 11.27
C HIS A 453 8.01 -6.79 10.02
N GLU A 454 7.11 -6.12 9.29
CA GLU A 454 6.71 -6.39 7.88
C GLU A 454 6.16 -5.13 7.13
N VAL A 455 6.01 -5.24 5.78
CA VAL A 455 5.47 -4.29 4.74
C VAL A 455 6.57 -3.62 3.87
N ALA A 456 6.67 -3.67 2.52
CA ALA A 456 5.97 -4.27 1.35
C ALA A 456 5.25 -3.30 0.36
N ASN A 457 5.75 -3.20 -0.90
CA ASN A 457 5.05 -2.77 -2.15
C ASN A 457 6.00 -2.92 -3.37
N ASN A 458 5.58 -3.14 -4.63
CA ASN A 458 4.25 -3.22 -5.25
C ASN A 458 4.11 -4.54 -6.05
N ASN A 459 3.21 -5.43 -5.62
CA ASN A 459 2.87 -6.71 -6.29
C ASN A 459 4.06 -7.59 -6.73
N ARG A 460 4.83 -8.05 -5.73
CA ARG A 460 5.61 -9.29 -5.80
C ARG A 460 4.74 -10.47 -5.28
N PRO A 461 4.79 -11.68 -5.87
CA PRO A 461 4.09 -12.84 -5.30
C PRO A 461 4.71 -13.22 -3.96
N LEU A 462 3.89 -13.54 -2.95
CA LEU A 462 4.34 -14.01 -1.63
C LEU A 462 3.90 -15.46 -1.42
N SER A 463 4.87 -16.37 -1.29
CA SER A 463 4.64 -17.79 -1.05
C SER A 463 4.19 -18.04 0.39
N LEU A 464 2.89 -18.27 0.59
CA LEU A 464 2.33 -18.67 1.89
C LEU A 464 2.57 -20.17 2.14
N LEU A 465 3.79 -20.50 2.58
CA LEU A 465 4.19 -21.85 2.93
C LEU A 465 3.46 -22.38 4.18
N PRO A 466 3.21 -23.71 4.25
CA PRO A 466 2.78 -24.39 5.47
C PRO A 466 3.72 -24.11 6.65
N ALA A 467 3.18 -24.18 7.86
CA ALA A 467 3.96 -23.88 9.06
C ALA A 467 5.05 -24.93 9.35
N THR A 468 4.82 -26.20 8.99
CA THR A 468 5.82 -27.29 9.01
C THR A 468 7.00 -27.03 8.08
N SER A 469 6.74 -26.67 6.81
CA SER A 469 7.77 -26.26 5.82
C SER A 469 8.66 -25.14 6.38
N LYS A 470 8.07 -24.12 7.01
CA LYS A 470 8.81 -23.02 7.64
C LYS A 470 9.72 -23.49 8.78
N ILE A 471 9.31 -24.47 9.56
CA ILE A 471 10.14 -25.03 10.65
C ILE A 471 11.36 -25.77 10.06
N CYS A 472 11.13 -26.63 9.06
CA CYS A 472 12.19 -27.35 8.35
C CYS A 472 13.20 -26.39 7.71
N GLU A 473 12.73 -25.41 6.92
CA GLU A 473 13.58 -24.38 6.29
C GLU A 473 14.39 -23.58 7.31
N ARG A 474 13.83 -23.29 8.50
CA ARG A 474 14.56 -22.56 9.54
C ARG A 474 15.67 -23.40 10.15
N VAL A 475 15.44 -24.69 10.40
CA VAL A 475 16.49 -25.58 10.90
C VAL A 475 17.61 -25.73 9.87
N ALA A 476 17.27 -26.01 8.61
CA ALA A 476 18.24 -26.09 7.52
C ALA A 476 19.06 -24.80 7.37
N LEU A 477 18.40 -23.63 7.46
CA LEU A 477 19.06 -22.33 7.44
C LEU A 477 20.02 -22.15 8.63
N ASN A 478 19.61 -22.50 9.85
CA ASN A 478 20.46 -22.36 11.04
C ASN A 478 21.77 -23.15 10.89
N GLN A 479 21.68 -24.41 10.44
CA GLN A 479 22.85 -25.26 10.21
C GLN A 479 23.77 -24.68 9.11
N LEU A 480 23.19 -24.29 7.97
CA LEU A 480 23.94 -23.70 6.85
C LEU A 480 24.60 -22.36 7.22
N THR A 481 23.90 -21.48 7.96
CA THR A 481 24.45 -20.21 8.44
C THR A 481 25.59 -20.43 9.44
N SER A 482 25.50 -21.43 10.31
CA SER A 482 26.59 -21.79 11.22
C SER A 482 27.86 -22.21 10.46
N TYR A 483 27.71 -23.08 9.45
CA TYR A 483 28.81 -23.51 8.59
C TYR A 483 29.43 -22.35 7.79
N THR A 484 28.61 -21.57 7.09
CA THR A 484 29.11 -20.47 6.23
C THR A 484 29.80 -19.36 7.03
N ASN A 485 29.32 -19.06 8.24
CA ASN A 485 30.00 -18.16 9.17
C ASN A 485 31.34 -18.74 9.67
N LYS A 486 31.38 -20.02 10.07
CA LYS A 486 32.60 -20.70 10.53
C LYS A 486 33.68 -20.74 9.44
N LYS A 487 33.29 -21.01 8.19
CA LYS A 487 34.19 -21.05 7.02
C LYS A 487 34.51 -19.67 6.42
N LYS A 488 33.79 -18.61 6.81
CA LYS A 488 33.88 -17.25 6.24
C LYS A 488 33.77 -17.22 4.71
N CYS A 489 33.00 -18.15 4.13
CA CYS A 489 32.90 -18.34 2.68
C CYS A 489 31.90 -17.39 1.99
N LEU A 490 31.18 -16.56 2.76
CA LEU A 490 30.29 -15.52 2.22
C LEU A 490 31.01 -14.16 2.13
N SER A 491 30.80 -13.47 1.02
CA SER A 491 31.44 -12.20 0.69
C SER A 491 31.19 -11.12 1.75
N LYS A 492 32.22 -10.30 2.00
CA LYS A 492 32.12 -9.11 2.84
C LYS A 492 31.40 -7.95 2.14
N HIS A 493 31.19 -8.04 0.82
CA HIS A 493 30.68 -6.96 -0.03
C HIS A 493 29.16 -7.02 -0.24
N GLN A 494 28.51 -8.12 0.16
CA GLN A 494 27.05 -8.25 0.25
C GLN A 494 26.60 -7.92 1.69
N SER A 495 25.80 -6.87 1.84
CA SER A 495 25.27 -6.39 3.13
C SER A 495 23.80 -6.75 3.37
N GLY A 496 23.10 -7.27 2.36
CA GLY A 496 21.70 -7.68 2.47
C GLY A 496 21.52 -8.95 3.30
N ASN A 497 20.49 -8.99 4.14
CA ASN A 497 20.10 -10.14 4.98
C ASN A 497 21.22 -10.70 5.88
N LYS A 498 22.16 -9.85 6.32
CA LYS A 498 23.32 -10.22 7.13
C LYS A 498 23.25 -9.55 8.50
N GLN A 499 23.54 -10.30 9.56
CA GLN A 499 23.52 -9.77 10.94
C GLN A 499 24.53 -8.61 11.08
N LEU A 500 24.13 -7.55 11.79
CA LEU A 500 24.89 -6.29 11.96
C LEU A 500 25.09 -5.44 10.69
N HIS A 501 24.45 -5.78 9.56
CA HIS A 501 24.39 -4.94 8.37
C HIS A 501 22.98 -4.35 8.18
N SER A 502 22.89 -3.13 7.65
CA SER A 502 21.65 -2.43 7.30
C SER A 502 21.85 -1.48 6.12
N CYS A 503 20.75 -0.97 5.55
CA CYS A 503 20.79 0.11 4.55
C CYS A 503 21.62 1.32 5.01
N GLU A 504 21.50 1.68 6.29
CA GLU A 504 22.23 2.80 6.89
C GLU A 504 23.73 2.52 6.96
N THR A 505 24.15 1.33 7.40
CA THR A 505 25.59 1.00 7.49
C THR A 505 26.28 1.02 6.11
N LEU A 506 25.58 0.58 5.05
CA LEU A 506 26.11 0.63 3.70
C LEU A 506 26.09 2.07 3.15
N GLY A 507 25.03 2.83 3.42
CA GLY A 507 24.93 4.24 3.07
C GLY A 507 26.08 5.06 3.66
N VAL A 508 26.32 4.94 4.97
CA VAL A 508 27.43 5.61 5.67
C VAL A 508 28.78 5.21 5.08
N PHE A 509 29.03 3.92 4.81
CA PHE A 509 30.28 3.47 4.19
C PHE A 509 30.51 4.10 2.81
N ILE A 510 29.48 4.14 1.96
CA ILE A 510 29.58 4.69 0.60
C ILE A 510 29.77 6.21 0.64
N THR A 511 29.03 6.94 1.48
CA THR A 511 29.19 8.40 1.57
C THR A 511 30.52 8.80 2.22
N ASP A 512 31.01 8.08 3.23
CA ASP A 512 32.36 8.27 3.79
C ASP A 512 33.46 8.10 2.73
N LYS A 513 33.34 7.11 1.85
CA LYS A 513 34.24 6.92 0.69
C LYS A 513 34.19 8.10 -0.28
N MET A 514 33.00 8.62 -0.58
CA MET A 514 32.83 9.79 -1.46
C MET A 514 33.40 11.07 -0.83
N PHE A 515 33.17 11.32 0.46
CA PHE A 515 33.74 12.48 1.16
C PHE A 515 35.28 12.42 1.19
N LYS A 516 35.87 11.26 1.48
CA LYS A 516 37.34 11.07 1.45
C LYS A 516 37.95 11.29 0.07
N ALA A 517 37.25 10.91 -0.99
CA ALA A 517 37.66 11.22 -2.37
C ALA A 517 37.60 12.73 -2.63
N MET A 518 36.51 13.40 -2.22
CA MET A 518 36.36 14.86 -2.35
C MET A 518 37.44 15.64 -1.60
N ASP A 519 37.79 15.24 -0.38
CA ASP A 519 38.91 15.81 0.40
C ASP A 519 40.26 15.63 -0.31
N SER A 520 40.43 14.49 -0.97
CA SER A 520 41.60 14.16 -1.82
C SER A 520 41.58 14.86 -3.19
N LYS A 521 40.57 15.70 -3.47
CA LYS A 521 40.32 16.39 -4.76
C LYS A 521 40.05 15.43 -5.93
N GLU A 522 39.52 14.25 -5.62
CA GLU A 522 39.07 13.23 -6.56
C GLU A 522 37.55 13.26 -6.73
N LEU A 523 37.07 12.98 -7.94
CA LEU A 523 35.66 12.69 -8.16
C LEU A 523 35.41 11.22 -7.84
N THR A 524 34.19 10.89 -7.42
CA THR A 524 33.71 9.51 -7.44
C THR A 524 32.66 9.39 -8.52
N VAL A 525 32.64 8.28 -9.25
CA VAL A 525 31.52 7.87 -10.10
C VAL A 525 30.90 6.63 -9.49
N ILE A 526 29.57 6.63 -9.36
CA ILE A 526 28.79 5.50 -8.87
C ILE A 526 27.70 5.13 -9.89
N VAL A 527 27.66 3.85 -10.25
CA VAL A 527 26.66 3.25 -11.13
C VAL A 527 25.75 2.38 -10.28
N LEU A 528 24.49 2.78 -10.15
CA LEU A 528 23.44 2.05 -9.46
C LEU A 528 22.80 1.05 -10.43
N LEU A 529 22.93 -0.24 -10.11
CA LEU A 529 22.45 -1.37 -10.92
C LEU A 529 21.14 -1.92 -10.32
N ASP A 530 20.08 -1.99 -11.13
CA ASP A 530 18.81 -2.67 -10.82
C ASP A 530 18.72 -3.95 -11.66
N LEU A 531 18.31 -5.06 -11.03
CA LEU A 531 18.13 -6.34 -11.69
C LEU A 531 16.65 -6.64 -11.96
N SER A 532 16.36 -7.05 -13.19
CA SER A 532 15.03 -7.49 -13.61
C SER A 532 14.68 -8.82 -12.95
N LYS A 533 13.83 -8.76 -11.92
CA LYS A 533 13.17 -9.92 -11.28
C LYS A 533 14.13 -10.95 -10.66
N ALA A 534 15.30 -10.53 -10.17
CA ALA A 534 16.40 -11.41 -9.75
C ALA A 534 15.99 -12.66 -8.92
N PHE A 535 15.08 -12.54 -7.95
CA PHE A 535 14.58 -13.67 -7.15
C PHE A 535 13.80 -14.73 -7.96
N ASP A 536 13.07 -14.31 -9.00
CA ASP A 536 12.25 -15.17 -9.86
C ASP A 536 13.09 -15.82 -10.99
N SER A 537 14.34 -15.38 -11.17
CA SER A 537 15.21 -15.75 -12.29
C SER A 537 16.29 -16.77 -11.97
N ILE A 538 16.54 -17.09 -10.70
CA ILE A 538 17.62 -18.01 -10.26
C ILE A 538 17.48 -19.39 -10.95
N ASP A 539 18.49 -19.79 -11.72
CA ASP A 539 18.57 -21.15 -12.26
C ASP A 539 18.97 -22.12 -11.14
N HIS A 540 18.13 -23.14 -10.90
CA HIS A 540 18.32 -24.11 -9.83
C HIS A 540 19.61 -24.93 -9.98
N ARG A 541 20.03 -25.25 -11.21
CA ARG A 541 21.27 -25.99 -11.49
C ARG A 541 22.49 -25.13 -11.16
N LYS A 542 22.47 -23.85 -11.56
CA LYS A 542 23.55 -22.90 -11.27
C LYS A 542 23.67 -22.66 -9.76
N LEU A 543 22.54 -22.60 -9.04
CA LEU A 543 22.52 -22.53 -7.57
C LEU A 543 23.14 -23.78 -6.93
N LEU A 544 22.79 -24.99 -7.40
CA LEU A 544 23.40 -26.24 -6.93
C LEU A 544 24.92 -26.30 -7.20
N THR A 545 25.39 -25.82 -8.36
CA THR A 545 26.82 -25.71 -8.65
C THR A 545 27.54 -24.76 -7.69
N LYS A 546 26.95 -23.58 -7.40
CA LYS A 546 27.52 -22.64 -6.41
C LYS A 546 27.51 -23.21 -4.99
N LEU A 547 26.46 -23.95 -4.60
CA LEU A 547 26.41 -24.67 -3.33
C LEU A 547 27.52 -25.74 -3.25
N LYS A 548 27.76 -26.50 -4.33
CA LYS A 548 28.88 -27.46 -4.40
C LYS A 548 30.23 -26.76 -4.23
N ALA A 549 30.43 -25.60 -4.87
CA ALA A 549 31.65 -24.81 -4.74
C ALA A 549 31.89 -24.22 -3.33
N LEU A 550 30.84 -24.09 -2.50
CA LEU A 550 30.95 -23.74 -1.07
C LEU A 550 31.30 -24.95 -0.17
N GLY A 551 31.50 -26.14 -0.75
CA GLY A 551 31.81 -27.37 -0.01
C GLY A 551 30.59 -28.04 0.62
N LEU A 552 29.42 -28.00 -0.02
CA LEU A 552 28.29 -28.85 0.40
C LEU A 552 28.47 -30.29 -0.09
N SER A 553 28.16 -31.25 0.77
CA SER A 553 28.19 -32.68 0.45
C SER A 553 27.07 -33.08 -0.51
N LEU A 554 27.23 -34.23 -1.19
CA LEU A 554 26.23 -34.75 -2.13
C LEU A 554 24.83 -34.91 -1.49
N GLY A 555 24.76 -35.40 -0.25
CA GLY A 555 23.49 -35.52 0.48
C GLY A 555 22.82 -34.18 0.76
N ALA A 556 23.60 -33.14 1.12
CA ALA A 556 23.07 -31.80 1.29
C ALA A 556 22.61 -31.17 -0.05
N LEU A 557 23.32 -31.45 -1.15
CA LEU A 557 22.96 -30.99 -2.49
C LEU A 557 21.67 -31.66 -3.01
N GLU A 558 21.50 -32.96 -2.80
CA GLU A 558 20.27 -33.67 -3.17
C GLU A 558 19.06 -33.19 -2.33
N TRP A 559 19.26 -32.84 -1.05
CA TRP A 559 18.22 -32.17 -0.25
C TRP A 559 17.81 -30.81 -0.85
N PHE A 560 18.79 -29.97 -1.23
CA PHE A 560 18.50 -28.68 -1.89
C PHE A 560 17.83 -28.85 -3.25
N LYS A 561 18.22 -29.87 -4.01
CA LYS A 561 17.61 -30.23 -5.30
C LYS A 561 16.15 -30.63 -5.10
N SER A 562 15.86 -31.56 -4.19
CA SER A 562 14.49 -31.95 -3.79
C SER A 562 13.63 -30.74 -3.38
N TYR A 563 14.16 -29.85 -2.53
CA TYR A 563 13.47 -28.63 -2.08
C TYR A 563 13.09 -27.65 -3.21
N LEU A 564 13.87 -27.62 -4.30
CA LEU A 564 13.68 -26.73 -5.46
C LEU A 564 12.84 -27.37 -6.58
N THR A 565 12.95 -28.68 -6.80
CA THR A 565 12.27 -29.41 -7.88
C THR A 565 10.78 -29.68 -7.59
N GLY A 566 9.99 -29.94 -8.64
CA GLY A 566 8.59 -30.37 -8.52
C GLY A 566 7.62 -29.31 -7.98
N ARG A 567 8.08 -28.08 -7.75
CA ARG A 567 7.29 -27.01 -7.14
C ARG A 567 6.22 -26.46 -8.08
N THR A 568 5.05 -26.14 -7.52
CA THR A 568 3.93 -25.48 -8.22
C THR A 568 3.45 -24.23 -7.46
N GLN A 569 2.96 -23.22 -8.18
CA GLN A 569 2.28 -22.05 -7.61
C GLN A 569 0.88 -21.84 -8.19
N GLN A 570 0.06 -21.12 -7.42
CA GLN A 570 -1.23 -20.58 -7.83
C GLN A 570 -1.36 -19.13 -7.39
N MET A 571 -1.88 -18.28 -8.28
CA MET A 571 -2.15 -16.87 -7.99
C MET A 571 -3.57 -16.71 -7.45
N LYS A 572 -3.74 -15.89 -6.40
CA LYS A 572 -5.05 -15.62 -5.79
C LYS A 572 -5.42 -14.15 -5.87
N ILE A 573 -6.50 -13.85 -6.60
CA ILE A 573 -7.06 -12.50 -6.73
C ILE A 573 -8.43 -12.47 -6.04
N GLY A 574 -8.51 -11.82 -4.88
CA GLY A 574 -9.72 -11.78 -4.06
C GLY A 574 -10.15 -13.18 -3.58
N SER A 575 -11.26 -13.68 -4.11
CA SER A 575 -11.77 -15.03 -3.85
C SER A 575 -11.41 -16.06 -4.92
N VAL A 576 -10.85 -15.64 -6.06
CA VAL A 576 -10.55 -16.52 -7.21
C VAL A 576 -9.09 -16.98 -7.14
N VAL A 577 -8.85 -18.23 -7.53
CA VAL A 577 -7.53 -18.88 -7.58
C VAL A 577 -7.28 -19.34 -9.02
N SER A 578 -6.04 -19.22 -9.50
CA SER A 578 -5.62 -19.71 -10.82
C SER A 578 -5.50 -21.24 -10.86
N GLU A 579 -5.37 -21.79 -12.06
CA GLU A 579 -4.84 -23.15 -12.20
C GLU A 579 -3.39 -23.23 -11.67
N PRO A 580 -2.92 -24.42 -11.21
CA PRO A 580 -1.52 -24.65 -10.85
C PRO A 580 -0.57 -24.40 -12.03
N GLY A 581 0.61 -23.86 -11.74
CA GLY A 581 1.69 -23.72 -12.72
C GLY A 581 3.02 -24.10 -12.10
N HIS A 582 3.87 -24.80 -12.86
CA HIS A 582 5.17 -25.28 -12.40
C HIS A 582 6.21 -24.16 -12.25
N ILE A 583 7.07 -24.28 -11.25
CA ILE A 583 8.17 -23.36 -10.96
C ILE A 583 9.48 -24.08 -11.29
N ASN A 584 10.10 -23.70 -12.41
CA ASN A 584 11.35 -24.29 -12.89
C ASN A 584 12.57 -23.39 -12.65
N HIS A 585 12.34 -22.17 -12.16
CA HIS A 585 13.34 -21.12 -11.91
C HIS A 585 12.89 -20.27 -10.71
N GLY A 586 13.85 -19.57 -10.10
CA GLY A 586 13.63 -18.66 -8.99
C GLY A 586 13.60 -19.36 -7.63
N VAL A 587 13.72 -18.56 -6.57
CA VAL A 587 13.55 -18.98 -5.18
C VAL A 587 12.29 -18.35 -4.60
N LEU A 588 11.54 -19.13 -3.81
CA LEU A 588 10.22 -18.74 -3.33
C LEU A 588 10.28 -17.46 -2.47
N GLN A 589 9.73 -16.35 -2.98
CA GLN A 589 9.67 -15.09 -2.24
C GLN A 589 8.74 -15.23 -1.03
N GLY A 590 9.29 -15.04 0.18
CA GLY A 590 8.59 -15.31 1.45
C GLY A 590 8.91 -16.68 2.07
N SER A 591 9.73 -17.52 1.41
CA SER A 591 10.44 -18.62 2.08
C SER A 591 11.55 -18.12 3.00
N ILE A 592 11.98 -18.96 3.93
CA ILE A 592 13.05 -18.66 4.88
C ILE A 592 14.41 -18.92 4.24
N LEU A 593 14.53 -19.95 3.41
CA LEU A 593 15.76 -20.25 2.67
C LEU A 593 15.99 -19.36 1.44
N GLY A 594 14.95 -18.76 0.86
CA GLY A 594 15.06 -17.95 -0.36
C GLY A 594 16.09 -16.82 -0.28
N PRO A 595 16.07 -15.95 0.75
CA PRO A 595 17.07 -14.90 0.92
C PRO A 595 18.51 -15.41 1.09
N ALA A 596 18.70 -16.56 1.74
CA ALA A 596 20.03 -17.16 1.93
C ALA A 596 20.54 -17.80 0.62
N SER A 597 19.66 -18.49 -0.11
CA SER A 597 19.94 -19.06 -1.43
C SER A 597 20.31 -17.96 -2.43
N PHE A 598 19.61 -16.82 -2.38
CA PHE A 598 19.93 -15.63 -3.17
C PHE A 598 21.32 -15.07 -2.84
N ASN A 599 21.64 -14.87 -1.55
CA ASN A 599 22.95 -14.39 -1.12
C ASN A 599 24.10 -15.34 -1.54
N ILE A 600 23.87 -16.66 -1.54
CA ILE A 600 24.82 -17.66 -2.05
C ILE A 600 24.98 -17.55 -3.57
N TYR A 601 23.89 -17.33 -4.31
CA TYR A 601 23.91 -17.18 -5.76
C TYR A 601 24.71 -15.95 -6.22
N PHE A 602 24.66 -14.88 -5.43
CA PHE A 602 25.32 -13.59 -5.67
C PHE A 602 26.73 -13.47 -5.06
N ASN A 603 27.24 -14.53 -4.44
CA ASN A 603 28.40 -14.45 -3.56
C ASN A 603 29.69 -13.98 -4.25
N ASP A 604 29.86 -14.37 -5.52
CA ASP A 604 31.00 -14.12 -6.40
C ASP A 604 30.85 -12.85 -7.27
N LEU A 605 29.65 -12.29 -7.43
CA LEU A 605 29.45 -11.07 -8.22
C LEU A 605 30.35 -9.88 -7.77
N PRO A 606 30.58 -9.64 -6.45
CA PRO A 606 31.44 -8.53 -6.02
C PRO A 606 32.93 -8.67 -6.34
N THR A 607 33.39 -9.82 -6.86
CA THR A 607 34.80 -10.04 -7.26
C THR A 607 34.99 -10.04 -8.78
N ILE A 608 33.96 -9.66 -9.55
CA ILE A 608 33.99 -9.60 -11.02
C ILE A 608 34.61 -8.31 -11.61
N PRO A 609 34.44 -7.11 -10.99
CA PRO A 609 35.14 -5.92 -11.47
C PRO A 609 36.65 -6.01 -11.25
N ASN A 610 37.41 -5.39 -12.16
CA ASN A 610 38.87 -5.24 -12.06
C ASN A 610 39.28 -3.89 -11.46
N PHE A 611 38.52 -2.81 -11.68
CA PHE A 611 38.95 -1.46 -11.35
C PHE A 611 38.09 -0.81 -10.25
N GLY A 612 36.77 -0.91 -10.37
CA GLY A 612 35.82 -0.38 -9.39
C GLY A 612 35.51 -1.34 -8.25
N ASP A 613 35.14 -0.81 -7.09
CA ASP A 613 34.57 -1.59 -5.99
C ASP A 613 33.09 -1.86 -6.28
N LEU A 614 32.64 -3.13 -6.21
CA LEU A 614 31.22 -3.45 -6.16
C LEU A 614 30.76 -3.70 -4.71
N LYS A 615 29.63 -3.09 -4.33
CA LYS A 615 28.89 -3.39 -3.10
C LYS A 615 27.43 -3.68 -3.42
N SER A 616 26.85 -4.65 -2.72
CA SER A 616 25.47 -5.08 -2.94
C SER A 616 24.67 -5.10 -1.64
N TYR A 617 23.37 -4.85 -1.77
CA TYR A 617 22.37 -5.05 -0.73
C TYR A 617 21.20 -5.83 -1.32
N VAL A 618 21.24 -7.16 -1.17
CA VAL A 618 20.37 -8.10 -1.89
C VAL A 618 20.53 -7.90 -3.41
N ASP A 619 19.47 -7.53 -4.13
CA ASP A 619 19.43 -7.26 -5.57
C ASP A 619 20.03 -5.89 -5.95
N ASP A 620 20.01 -4.89 -5.05
CA ASP A 620 20.54 -3.54 -5.31
C ASP A 620 22.08 -3.54 -5.30
N SER A 621 22.72 -3.41 -6.46
CA SER A 621 24.18 -3.42 -6.60
C SER A 621 24.75 -2.09 -7.07
N LYS A 622 25.97 -1.76 -6.63
CA LYS A 622 26.60 -0.45 -6.79
C LYS A 622 28.06 -0.64 -7.19
N LEU A 623 28.42 -0.22 -8.40
CA LEU A 623 29.82 -0.12 -8.81
C LEU A 623 30.28 1.32 -8.54
N TYR A 624 31.38 1.52 -7.82
CA TYR A 624 31.98 2.85 -7.65
C TYR A 624 33.49 2.85 -7.87
N LEU A 625 33.99 3.98 -8.36
CA LEU A 625 35.41 4.24 -8.55
C LEU A 625 35.70 5.71 -8.25
N SER A 626 36.73 5.98 -7.45
CA SER A 626 37.24 7.33 -7.16
C SER A 626 38.48 7.62 -8.00
N PHE A 627 38.61 8.84 -8.49
CA PHE A 627 39.64 9.20 -9.46
C PHE A 627 39.99 10.69 -9.49
N PRO A 628 41.26 11.06 -9.72
CA PRO A 628 41.64 12.42 -10.09
C PRO A 628 41.07 12.77 -11.47
N ILE A 629 40.47 13.96 -11.60
CA ILE A 629 39.71 14.37 -12.79
C ILE A 629 40.49 14.30 -14.13
N LYS A 630 41.82 14.41 -14.09
CA LYS A 630 42.70 14.25 -15.26
C LYS A 630 42.67 12.85 -15.90
N TYR A 631 42.14 11.84 -15.21
CA TYR A 631 42.03 10.46 -15.70
C TYR A 631 40.60 10.10 -16.17
N VAL A 632 39.72 11.08 -16.38
CA VAL A 632 38.30 10.85 -16.69
C VAL A 632 38.06 9.89 -17.87
N SER A 633 38.82 10.02 -18.96
CA SER A 633 38.70 9.16 -20.14
C SER A 633 39.13 7.71 -19.87
N GLU A 634 40.15 7.52 -19.03
CA GLU A 634 40.59 6.18 -18.60
C GLU A 634 39.54 5.54 -17.68
N VAL A 635 38.94 6.33 -16.79
CA VAL A 635 37.89 5.89 -15.86
C VAL A 635 36.61 5.49 -16.60
N MET A 636 36.23 6.24 -17.65
CA MET A 636 35.14 5.84 -18.55
C MET A 636 35.43 4.47 -19.19
N ARG A 637 36.66 4.24 -19.68
CA ARG A 637 37.07 2.93 -20.24
C ARG A 637 37.00 1.82 -19.18
N ASN A 638 37.61 2.04 -18.01
CA ASN A 638 37.69 1.07 -16.91
C ASN A 638 36.29 0.65 -16.42
N ILE A 639 35.36 1.59 -16.27
CA ILE A 639 34.00 1.31 -15.82
C ILE A 639 33.18 0.61 -16.90
N ASN A 640 33.33 0.97 -18.17
CA ASN A 640 32.66 0.27 -19.27
C ASN A 640 33.16 -1.19 -19.37
N GLU A 641 34.45 -1.44 -19.09
CA GLU A 641 35.03 -2.79 -19.01
C GLU A 641 34.45 -3.59 -17.83
N ASP A 642 34.37 -2.99 -16.63
CA ASP A 642 33.78 -3.62 -15.45
C ASP A 642 32.27 -3.88 -15.63
N LEU A 643 31.53 -2.94 -16.22
CA LEU A 643 30.11 -3.11 -16.56
C LEU A 643 29.89 -4.21 -17.58
N SER A 644 30.77 -4.35 -18.57
CA SER A 644 30.75 -5.47 -19.52
C SER A 644 30.95 -6.82 -18.80
N LYS A 645 31.96 -6.92 -17.92
CA LYS A 645 32.22 -8.13 -17.10
C LYS A 645 31.06 -8.47 -16.16
N ILE A 646 30.49 -7.48 -15.49
CA ILE A 646 29.29 -7.65 -14.64
C ILE A 646 28.11 -8.14 -15.49
N THR A 647 27.90 -7.58 -16.68
CA THR A 647 26.81 -7.98 -17.60
C THR A 647 27.00 -9.41 -18.08
N ALA A 648 28.23 -9.78 -18.46
CA ALA A 648 28.58 -11.11 -18.88
C ALA A 648 28.37 -12.13 -17.74
N TRP A 649 28.81 -11.83 -16.52
CA TRP A 649 28.53 -12.67 -15.34
C TRP A 649 27.03 -12.79 -15.09
N CYS A 650 26.26 -11.70 -15.15
CA CYS A 650 24.82 -11.71 -14.96
C CYS A 650 24.14 -12.63 -15.97
N CYS A 651 24.43 -12.48 -17.27
CA CYS A 651 23.81 -13.31 -18.31
C CYS A 651 24.19 -14.79 -18.16
N HIS A 652 25.46 -15.10 -17.90
CA HIS A 652 25.91 -16.46 -17.60
C HIS A 652 25.28 -17.04 -16.32
N ASN A 653 24.80 -16.21 -15.40
CA ASN A 653 24.05 -16.61 -14.22
C ASN A 653 22.51 -16.45 -14.38
N SER A 654 21.98 -16.34 -15.61
CA SER A 654 20.53 -16.17 -15.88
C SER A 654 19.90 -14.99 -15.13
N LEU A 655 20.62 -13.88 -15.05
CA LEU A 655 20.20 -12.62 -14.44
C LEU A 655 20.29 -11.50 -15.49
N LEU A 656 19.25 -10.66 -15.56
CA LEU A 656 19.24 -9.49 -16.43
C LEU A 656 19.38 -8.20 -15.62
N ILE A 657 20.31 -7.36 -16.04
CA ILE A 657 20.40 -5.96 -15.61
C ILE A 657 19.32 -5.16 -16.36
N ASN A 658 18.71 -4.17 -15.71
CA ASN A 658 17.69 -3.32 -16.31
C ASN A 658 18.28 -1.99 -16.84
N PRO A 659 18.47 -1.81 -18.17
CA PRO A 659 19.18 -0.63 -18.69
C PRO A 659 18.40 0.69 -18.57
N ASP A 660 17.09 0.64 -18.29
CA ASP A 660 16.25 1.84 -18.16
C ASP A 660 16.23 2.41 -16.73
N LYS A 661 16.47 1.54 -15.76
CA LYS A 661 16.47 1.91 -14.33
C LYS A 661 17.84 2.28 -13.79
N ILE A 662 18.93 1.91 -14.47
CA ILE A 662 20.27 2.33 -14.06
C ILE A 662 20.34 3.84 -13.91
N LYS A 663 21.08 4.26 -12.88
CA LYS A 663 21.44 5.65 -12.64
C LYS A 663 22.93 5.76 -12.43
N VAL A 664 23.53 6.72 -13.10
CA VAL A 664 24.91 7.14 -12.89
C VAL A 664 24.84 8.43 -12.08
N LEU A 665 25.66 8.54 -11.05
CA LEU A 665 25.85 9.76 -10.28
C LEU A 665 27.35 10.00 -10.16
N VAL A 666 27.78 11.25 -10.24
CA VAL A 666 29.18 11.65 -10.03
C VAL A 666 29.23 12.62 -8.86
N PRO A 667 29.47 12.15 -7.62
CA PRO A 667 29.66 13.03 -6.48
C PRO A 667 30.94 13.86 -6.55
N GLY A 668 30.84 15.15 -6.21
CA GLY A 668 31.96 16.08 -6.18
C GLY A 668 31.58 17.48 -5.68
N THR A 669 32.58 18.33 -5.43
CA THR A 669 32.30 19.76 -5.16
C THR A 669 31.89 20.48 -6.44
N HIS A 670 31.12 21.58 -6.34
CA HIS A 670 30.72 22.37 -7.52
C HIS A 670 31.89 22.74 -8.46
N LYS A 671 33.06 23.10 -7.90
CA LYS A 671 34.28 23.43 -8.68
C LYS A 671 34.90 22.24 -9.41
N MET A 672 34.68 21.02 -8.92
CA MET A 672 35.15 19.78 -9.54
C MET A 672 34.17 19.31 -10.62
N LEU A 673 32.86 19.40 -10.34
CA LEU A 673 31.81 19.06 -11.30
C LEU A 673 31.81 19.98 -12.53
N GLN A 674 32.12 21.27 -12.37
CA GLN A 674 32.32 22.22 -13.49
C GLN A 674 33.50 21.87 -14.43
N ARG A 675 34.35 20.92 -14.03
CA ARG A 675 35.49 20.45 -14.83
C ARG A 675 35.28 19.04 -15.39
N LEU A 676 34.14 18.41 -15.09
CA LEU A 676 33.74 17.16 -15.71
C LEU A 676 33.35 17.46 -17.16
N PRO A 677 33.81 16.69 -18.17
CA PRO A 677 33.41 16.90 -19.55
C PRO A 677 31.90 16.71 -19.74
N ASP A 678 31.27 17.58 -20.54
CA ASP A 678 29.83 17.49 -20.86
C ASP A 678 29.48 16.20 -21.63
N ASP A 679 30.46 15.58 -22.29
CA ASP A 679 30.36 14.30 -22.98
C ASP A 679 30.69 13.08 -22.09
N PHE A 680 30.75 13.23 -20.77
CA PHE A 680 30.92 12.08 -19.87
C PHE A 680 29.70 11.14 -19.93
N TYR A 681 29.95 9.87 -20.29
CA TYR A 681 28.97 8.78 -20.23
C TYR A 681 29.61 7.47 -19.78
N VAL A 682 28.78 6.54 -19.33
CA VAL A 682 29.11 5.10 -19.30
C VAL A 682 28.23 4.38 -20.32
N THR A 683 28.67 3.21 -20.77
CA THR A 683 27.97 2.38 -21.75
C THR A 683 27.59 1.05 -21.13
N LEU A 684 26.35 0.62 -21.34
CA LEU A 684 25.88 -0.72 -21.02
C LEU A 684 25.03 -1.25 -22.17
N LEU A 685 25.39 -2.40 -22.76
CA LEU A 685 24.66 -2.99 -23.90
C LEU A 685 24.41 -1.93 -25.01
N GLU A 686 25.49 -1.26 -25.43
CA GLU A 686 25.52 -0.10 -26.38
C GLU A 686 24.74 1.16 -25.96
N LYS A 687 23.88 1.08 -24.94
CA LYS A 687 23.16 2.24 -24.42
C LYS A 687 24.10 3.16 -23.65
N ARG A 688 24.25 4.41 -24.11
CA ARG A 688 24.94 5.48 -23.38
C ARG A 688 24.07 5.97 -22.23
N ILE A 689 24.65 6.07 -21.04
CA ILE A 689 24.00 6.55 -19.81
C ILE A 689 24.82 7.71 -19.27
N THR A 690 24.23 8.90 -19.25
CA THR A 690 24.84 10.12 -18.71
C THR A 690 24.58 10.26 -17.21
N PRO A 691 25.42 11.03 -16.47
CA PRO A 691 25.20 11.34 -15.07
C PRO A 691 23.87 12.03 -14.83
N THR A 692 23.18 11.58 -13.77
CA THR A 692 21.99 12.24 -13.22
C THR A 692 22.41 13.19 -12.10
N ILE A 693 21.66 14.29 -11.92
CA ILE A 693 21.91 15.28 -10.84
C ILE A 693 21.62 14.67 -9.47
N SER A 694 20.60 13.81 -9.39
CA SER A 694 20.27 13.04 -8.19
C SER A 694 19.78 11.64 -8.56
N ALA A 695 20.04 10.69 -7.67
CA ALA A 695 19.63 9.29 -7.80
C ALA A 695 19.12 8.75 -6.46
N ARG A 696 18.16 7.83 -6.51
CA ARG A 696 17.63 7.19 -5.31
C ARG A 696 18.41 5.92 -4.99
N ASP A 697 18.89 5.83 -3.75
CA ASP A 697 19.61 4.66 -3.24
C ASP A 697 19.08 4.22 -1.86
N LEU A 698 18.66 2.96 -1.74
CA LEU A 698 18.18 2.31 -0.50
C LEU A 698 17.18 3.15 0.33
N GLY A 699 16.41 4.01 -0.34
CA GLY A 699 15.40 4.90 0.25
C GLY A 699 15.81 6.36 0.40
N ILE A 700 17.10 6.69 0.27
CA ILE A 700 17.69 8.04 0.34
C ILE A 700 17.79 8.63 -1.08
N GLN A 701 17.64 9.95 -1.24
CA GLN A 701 17.99 10.63 -2.50
C GLN A 701 19.39 11.24 -2.38
N LEU A 702 20.34 10.72 -3.15
CA LEU A 702 21.71 11.25 -3.23
C LEU A 702 21.79 12.24 -4.39
N ASP A 703 22.27 13.46 -4.13
CA ASP A 703 22.61 14.44 -5.18
C ASP A 703 24.11 14.56 -5.39
N SER A 704 24.52 15.10 -6.54
CA SER A 704 25.93 15.15 -6.96
C SER A 704 26.84 15.99 -6.05
N THR A 705 26.30 16.82 -5.17
CA THR A 705 27.10 17.56 -4.17
C THR A 705 26.92 17.06 -2.74
N LEU A 706 26.23 15.92 -2.56
CA LEU A 706 25.89 15.32 -1.26
C LEU A 706 25.25 16.33 -0.29
N SER A 707 24.45 17.24 -0.83
CA SER A 707 23.77 18.31 -0.08
C SER A 707 22.46 17.86 0.57
N PHE A 708 21.92 16.71 0.14
CA PHE A 708 20.65 16.08 0.53
C PHE A 708 19.42 16.99 0.40
N ASN A 709 19.51 18.04 -0.43
CA ASN A 709 18.46 19.06 -0.62
C ASN A 709 17.12 18.45 -1.02
N GLU A 710 17.13 17.55 -2.01
CA GLU A 710 15.92 16.89 -2.53
C GLU A 710 15.39 15.85 -1.53
N HIS A 711 16.27 15.02 -0.96
CA HIS A 711 15.91 14.03 0.06
C HIS A 711 15.15 14.67 1.22
N ILE A 712 15.68 15.77 1.75
CA ILE A 712 15.13 16.46 2.91
C ILE A 712 13.85 17.22 2.53
N ALA A 713 13.76 17.79 1.33
CA ALA A 713 12.50 18.35 0.82
C ALA A 713 11.38 17.31 0.76
N ASN A 714 11.66 16.14 0.17
CA ASN A 714 10.70 15.06 0.00
C ASN A 714 10.32 14.40 1.34
N THR A 715 11.29 14.19 2.22
CA THR A 715 11.08 13.63 3.57
C THR A 715 10.25 14.57 4.44
N VAL A 716 10.57 15.87 4.47
CA VAL A 716 9.77 16.87 5.20
C VAL A 716 8.35 16.97 4.63
N SER A 717 8.20 17.04 3.30
CA SER A 717 6.88 17.06 2.65
C SER A 717 6.04 15.84 3.05
N THR A 718 6.61 14.64 2.97
CA THR A 718 5.95 13.38 3.35
C THR A 718 5.57 13.35 4.84
N CYS A 719 6.42 13.90 5.71
CA CYS A 719 6.15 14.00 7.14
C CYS A 719 5.02 14.99 7.46
N ILE A 720 5.03 16.19 6.85
CA ILE A 720 3.95 17.18 6.99
C ILE A 720 2.62 16.64 6.45
N ALA A 721 2.63 15.98 5.28
CA ALA A 721 1.45 15.32 4.71
C ALA A 721 0.91 14.19 5.62
N SER A 722 1.77 13.56 6.43
CA SER A 722 1.36 12.59 7.46
C SER A 722 0.79 13.28 8.71
N LEU A 723 1.36 14.43 9.12
CA LEU A 723 0.91 15.21 10.28
C LEU A 723 -0.43 15.93 10.08
N CYS A 724 -0.75 16.41 8.87
CA CYS A 724 -2.01 17.10 8.58
C CYS A 724 -3.28 16.30 8.97
N PRO A 725 -3.48 15.04 8.52
CA PRO A 725 -4.62 14.24 8.96
C PRO A 725 -4.53 13.86 10.44
N ILE A 726 -3.33 13.62 11.00
CA ILE A 726 -3.17 13.41 12.46
C ILE A 726 -3.69 14.62 13.24
N ASN A 727 -3.41 15.86 12.79
CA ASN A 727 -3.93 17.07 13.42
C ASN A 727 -5.47 17.18 13.34
N ARG A 728 -6.10 16.72 12.24
CA ARG A 728 -7.58 16.67 12.14
C ARG A 728 -8.19 15.73 13.18
N VAL A 729 -7.60 14.55 13.34
CA VAL A 729 -8.11 13.47 14.22
C VAL A 729 -7.50 13.46 15.63
N LYS A 730 -6.65 14.42 15.98
CA LYS A 730 -5.93 14.46 17.28
C LYS A 730 -6.84 14.38 18.49
N HIS A 731 -8.07 14.88 18.36
CA HIS A 731 -9.11 14.85 19.39
C HIS A 731 -9.63 13.44 19.73
N LEU A 732 -9.27 12.42 18.95
CA LEU A 732 -9.57 11.01 19.21
C LEU A 732 -8.51 10.29 20.06
N PHE A 733 -7.39 10.95 20.36
CA PHE A 733 -6.28 10.39 21.11
C PHE A 733 -6.03 11.19 22.40
N ASP A 734 -5.57 10.53 23.46
CA ASP A 734 -4.87 11.21 24.55
C ASP A 734 -3.44 11.62 24.11
N PRO A 735 -2.77 12.53 24.83
CA PRO A 735 -1.45 13.03 24.44
C PRO A 735 -0.37 11.92 24.30
N ARG A 736 -0.39 10.88 25.14
CA ARG A 736 0.61 9.80 25.11
C ARG A 736 0.41 8.91 23.89
N ILE A 737 -0.84 8.58 23.56
CA ILE A 737 -1.13 7.86 22.31
C ILE A 737 -0.78 8.73 21.10
N LEU A 738 -1.11 10.02 21.11
CA LEU A 738 -0.81 10.94 20.01
C LEU A 738 0.70 11.07 19.73
N GLU A 739 1.51 11.14 20.77
CA GLU A 739 2.98 11.08 20.69
C GLU A 739 3.46 9.76 20.06
N ASN A 740 2.97 8.61 20.55
CA ASN A 740 3.31 7.30 19.99
C ASN A 740 2.93 7.17 18.49
N VAL A 741 1.75 7.68 18.12
CA VAL A 741 1.28 7.70 16.72
C VAL A 741 2.20 8.55 15.84
N ILE A 742 2.55 9.76 16.29
CA ILE A 742 3.45 10.66 15.55
C ILE A 742 4.85 10.06 15.43
N SER A 743 5.42 9.53 16.52
CA SER A 743 6.73 8.88 16.50
C SER A 743 6.76 7.71 15.51
N SER A 744 5.70 6.89 15.49
CA SER A 744 5.58 5.72 14.61
C SER A 744 5.30 6.06 13.14
N LEU A 745 4.55 7.13 12.84
CA LEU A 745 4.15 7.52 11.47
C LEU A 745 5.10 8.52 10.79
N VAL A 746 5.76 9.35 11.58
CA VAL A 746 6.40 10.59 11.12
C VAL A 746 7.88 10.56 11.47
N PHE A 747 8.24 10.38 12.75
CA PHE A 747 9.65 10.37 13.14
C PHE A 747 10.41 9.14 12.62
N SER A 748 9.75 7.98 12.55
CA SER A 748 10.28 6.78 11.86
C SER A 748 10.70 7.03 10.39
N LYS A 749 10.03 7.94 9.69
CA LYS A 749 10.40 8.38 8.33
C LYS A 749 11.44 9.48 8.36
N LEU A 750 11.27 10.46 9.27
CA LEU A 750 12.16 11.62 9.39
C LEU A 750 13.59 11.23 9.75
N TYR A 751 13.78 10.19 10.57
CA TYR A 751 15.08 9.72 11.02
C TYR A 751 15.59 8.48 10.26
N TYR A 752 14.91 8.06 9.18
CA TYR A 752 15.39 6.92 8.38
C TYR A 752 16.76 7.23 7.77
N CYS A 753 17.75 6.38 8.11
CA CYS A 753 19.15 6.52 7.73
C CYS A 753 19.74 7.90 8.02
N SER A 754 19.37 8.53 9.14
CA SER A 754 19.79 9.91 9.44
C SER A 754 21.29 10.10 9.52
N ASN A 755 22.06 9.07 9.89
CA ASN A 755 23.53 9.16 9.96
C ASN A 755 24.18 9.30 8.57
N VAL A 756 23.47 9.01 7.48
CA VAL A 756 23.97 9.17 6.10
C VAL A 756 23.86 10.62 5.63
N TRP A 757 22.77 11.31 5.98
CA TRP A 757 22.44 12.65 5.47
C TRP A 757 22.56 13.76 6.53
N SER A 758 22.91 13.46 7.77
CA SER A 758 23.08 14.45 8.86
C SER A 758 24.20 15.46 8.60
N SER A 759 25.16 15.17 7.71
CA SER A 759 26.21 16.09 7.23
C SER A 759 25.70 17.18 6.27
N THR A 760 24.40 17.20 5.98
CA THR A 760 23.70 18.23 5.20
C THR A 760 23.90 19.66 5.72
N THR A 761 23.62 20.65 4.85
CA THR A 761 23.63 22.08 5.18
C THR A 761 22.74 22.46 6.38
N LYS A 762 23.13 23.49 7.15
CA LYS A 762 22.35 24.07 8.25
C LYS A 762 20.90 24.43 7.85
N LYS A 763 20.72 25.00 6.65
CA LYS A 763 19.42 25.35 6.06
C LYS A 763 18.48 24.13 5.96
N ASN A 764 19.03 22.96 5.63
CA ASN A 764 18.27 21.72 5.57
C ASN A 764 17.96 21.15 6.96
N ILE A 765 18.87 21.27 7.93
CA ILE A 765 18.59 20.91 9.33
C ILE A 765 17.43 21.76 9.87
N GLU A 766 17.45 23.08 9.65
CA GLU A 766 16.36 24.00 10.01
C GLU A 766 15.04 23.66 9.29
N LYS A 767 15.10 23.19 8.04
CA LYS A 767 13.94 22.71 7.27
C LYS A 767 13.36 21.43 7.89
N SER A 768 14.20 20.46 8.26
CA SER A 768 13.81 19.23 8.96
C SER A 768 13.19 19.53 10.33
N GLN A 769 13.73 20.47 11.10
CA GLN A 769 13.19 20.91 12.40
C GLN A 769 11.75 21.45 12.34
N LYS A 770 11.23 21.84 11.17
CA LYS A 770 9.81 22.24 11.03
C LYS A 770 8.85 21.08 11.35
N VAL A 771 9.27 19.83 11.11
CA VAL A 771 8.47 18.63 11.39
C VAL A 771 8.26 18.42 12.90
N PRO A 772 9.30 18.28 13.76
CA PRO A 772 9.11 18.14 15.21
C PRO A 772 8.45 19.39 15.82
N LYS A 773 8.71 20.60 15.32
CA LYS A 773 8.00 21.82 15.77
C LYS A 773 6.49 21.76 15.50
N PHE A 774 6.06 21.23 14.34
CA PHE A 774 4.63 21.04 14.05
C PHE A 774 4.02 19.88 14.84
N ALA A 775 4.74 18.76 14.97
CA ALA A 775 4.36 17.64 15.83
C ALA A 775 4.13 18.07 17.29
N ALA A 776 5.04 18.85 17.89
CA ALA A 776 4.90 19.37 19.24
C ALA A 776 3.62 20.21 19.41
N ARG A 777 3.34 21.13 18.46
CA ARG A 777 2.10 21.92 18.45
C ARG A 777 0.82 21.06 18.32
N ILE A 778 0.91 19.90 17.66
CA ILE A 778 -0.20 18.94 17.57
C ILE A 778 -0.43 18.26 18.92
N ILE A 779 0.64 17.84 19.60
CA ILE A 779 0.60 17.11 20.89
C ILE A 779 0.18 18.03 22.04
N THR A 780 0.80 19.19 22.19
CA THR A 780 0.54 20.12 23.31
C THR A 780 -0.72 20.96 23.12
N GLY A 781 -1.17 21.14 21.87
CA GLY A 781 -2.25 22.08 21.52
C GLY A 781 -1.83 23.55 21.63
N ILE A 782 -0.64 23.85 22.15
CA ILE A 782 -0.13 25.21 22.32
C ILE A 782 0.40 25.71 20.98
N ILE A 783 -0.13 26.84 20.51
CA ILE A 783 0.55 27.64 19.50
C ILE A 783 1.79 28.21 20.18
N LEU A 784 2.93 27.55 20.01
CA LEU A 784 4.24 28.08 20.39
C LEU A 784 4.53 29.35 19.58
N GLN A 785 4.02 30.48 20.07
CA GLN A 785 4.59 31.80 19.88
C GLN A 785 5.85 31.88 20.75
N LEU A 786 6.97 32.27 20.11
CA LEU A 786 8.17 32.82 20.74
C LEU A 786 8.77 32.01 21.92
N LEU A 787 9.60 31.03 21.58
CA LEU A 787 10.88 30.84 22.29
C LEU A 787 11.98 31.58 21.50
N GLN A 788 11.84 32.89 21.47
CA GLN A 788 12.97 33.83 21.54
C GLN A 788 12.95 34.41 22.96
N TYR A 789 14.08 34.93 23.44
CA TYR A 789 14.47 35.00 24.85
C TYR A 789 14.81 33.60 25.43
N SER A 790 16.00 33.36 25.99
CA SER A 790 17.13 34.26 26.27
C SER A 790 18.47 33.55 26.07
N ASN A 791 19.34 34.12 25.24
CA ASN A 791 20.79 33.91 25.40
C ASN A 791 21.24 34.84 26.53
N ASN A 792 21.70 34.25 27.64
CA ASN A 792 22.82 34.74 28.45
C ASN A 792 23.82 33.59 28.48
#